data_AF-A0A9W9YJU3-F1
#
_entry.id   AF-A0A9W9YJU3-F1
#
_cell.length_a   1.000
_cell.length_b   1.000
_cell.length_c   1.000
_cell.angle_alpha   90.00
_cell.angle_beta   90.00
_cell.angle_gamma   90.00
#
_symmetry.space_group_name_H-M   'P 1'
#
loop_
_entity.id
_entity.type
_entity.pdbx_description
1 polymer ?
#
loop_
_entity_poly.entity_id
_entity_poly.type
_entity_poly.pdbx_seq_one_letter_code
_entity_poly.pdbx_strand_id
1 'polypeptide(L)'
;MSGAAYKWWAESLDTVLNTADSLKTWRDLTSSSDTSTQTRWLCCFSDAVLWGCLLGGVLAADIAQYIHTSNLGLRLECCLLSATFFKALFCSSLPHPTADKDYALYEVGTGCEVAELIPGIDLLSEAFRSNGRSVVAALRWITEELARARYLITVLPLITLCLYFSTHVSRDLQRSVDIRTLKTPPPVFSNKEPLINAGNLAVLNYLLDHRLQPSLSVLYGPQLTGQLTIAHAHLMIAIASSIYAIPAECHQELARYLESKEEEETMPELPVLPPPSQSQLGKKNSKKKASEEVASLKSSQVAQRRQLIDAATASPELIKGFLLATAELILTNLCDSLSDAPDQGSLEDEPQSSSSVDLEQVCLSRLELAEIASQRHHAVTSGNIVYACMRALEDAAILNELDLEKRAHSLMSSQVRSAHSTVSGWGGDHYFLNQARSRLDARLWLTCRLTLARGLAEEDGGMGKLGGSTRSVTSSIGSCLHHCQQGLDEAEAFGDIELMAEFSLLSVVQNLQQGKMATDLLETLENVIFRLEESPALSFSGRLLLVLSIIQHADIRPPSHESSAVPYLNNSLSAYKRGMTHLLEQLTQLGSDVNLVDISPISPLHNIYLQPLLPLIDLKLRVAEWQTAVRELELGLELARTAACQRKPVEAQLLLTLGQIQRQMLQNGQVSPSKVVNTLVGAVQCTFISDHDLGLMKQAYLEMALVLISNANTLKPPKTPDQAPRATETPSSLREGRKISKKGSAKEKDRKDKENREKNKELEKEMRTALAAIRCRGCGVLGSV
;
A
#
# COMPACT_ATOMS: atom_id res chain seq x y z
N MET A 1 -18.32 39.84 7.17
CA MET A 1 -17.00 40.44 6.86
C MET A 1 -16.34 39.83 5.62
N SER A 2 -16.50 38.53 5.35
CA SER A 2 -15.90 37.85 4.18
C SER A 2 -16.30 38.43 2.81
N GLY A 3 -17.54 38.86 2.61
CA GLY A 3 -18.01 39.37 1.31
C GLY A 3 -17.35 40.69 0.85
N ALA A 4 -17.01 41.58 1.78
CA ALA A 4 -16.33 42.84 1.46
C ALA A 4 -14.84 42.60 1.17
N ALA A 5 -14.18 41.74 1.96
CA ALA A 5 -12.78 41.37 1.74
C ALA A 5 -12.59 40.64 0.40
N TYR A 6 -13.47 39.70 0.07
CA TYR A 6 -13.46 39.01 -1.22
C TYR A 6 -13.54 39.98 -2.40
N LYS A 7 -14.44 40.96 -2.34
CA LYS A 7 -14.59 41.97 -3.39
C LYS A 7 -13.28 42.72 -3.65
N TRP A 8 -12.66 43.24 -2.59
CA TRP A 8 -11.41 44.00 -2.72
C TRP A 8 -10.23 43.15 -3.16
N TRP A 9 -10.09 41.92 -2.66
CA TRP A 9 -9.03 41.02 -3.07
C TRP A 9 -9.20 40.51 -4.50
N ALA A 10 -10.42 40.18 -4.92
CA ALA A 10 -10.72 39.77 -6.29
C ALA A 10 -10.52 40.93 -7.28
N GLU A 11 -10.99 42.14 -6.98
CA GLU A 11 -10.73 43.34 -7.81
C GLU A 11 -9.21 43.66 -7.87
N SER A 12 -8.49 43.47 -6.77
CA SER A 12 -7.03 43.62 -6.74
C SER A 12 -6.32 42.55 -7.57
N LEU A 13 -6.81 41.32 -7.58
CA LEU A 13 -6.25 40.23 -8.38
C LEU A 13 -6.52 40.44 -9.88
N ASP A 14 -7.73 40.90 -10.22
CA ASP A 14 -8.14 41.26 -11.58
C ASP A 14 -7.31 42.41 -12.14
N THR A 15 -6.98 43.41 -11.29
CA THR A 15 -6.09 44.52 -11.68
C THR A 15 -4.64 44.08 -11.85
N VAL A 16 -4.14 43.15 -11.01
CA VAL A 16 -2.80 42.56 -11.17
C VAL A 16 -2.69 41.77 -12.48
N LEU A 17 -3.72 41.00 -12.84
CA LEU A 17 -3.75 40.19 -14.07
C LEU A 17 -4.22 40.95 -15.31
N ASN A 18 -4.73 42.17 -15.15
CA ASN A 18 -5.37 42.95 -16.20
C ASN A 18 -6.48 42.17 -16.94
N THR A 19 -7.28 41.42 -16.17
CA THR A 19 -8.38 40.56 -16.66
C THR A 19 -9.57 40.62 -15.72
N ALA A 20 -10.78 40.40 -16.22
CA ALA A 20 -11.98 40.29 -15.39
C ALA A 20 -12.25 38.83 -14.95
N ASP A 21 -12.60 38.62 -13.68
CA ASP A 21 -12.88 37.31 -13.09
C ASP A 21 -11.70 36.33 -13.24
N SER A 22 -10.52 36.78 -12.83
CA SER A 22 -9.24 36.06 -12.91
C SER A 22 -9.30 34.67 -12.29
N LEU A 23 -10.00 34.51 -11.17
CA LEU A 23 -10.13 33.23 -10.46
C LEU A 23 -10.80 32.13 -11.29
N LYS A 24 -11.62 32.47 -12.29
CA LYS A 24 -12.27 31.49 -13.17
C LYS A 24 -11.57 31.31 -14.51
N THR A 25 -10.86 32.34 -14.97
CA THR A 25 -10.30 32.40 -16.33
C THR A 25 -8.79 32.12 -16.41
N TRP A 26 -8.11 32.00 -15.26
CA TRP A 26 -6.66 31.79 -15.21
C TRP A 26 -6.16 30.50 -15.89
N ARG A 27 -6.99 29.47 -16.03
CA ARG A 27 -6.66 28.23 -16.74
C ARG A 27 -6.68 28.38 -18.27
N ASP A 28 -7.65 29.12 -18.81
CA ASP A 28 -7.75 29.39 -20.27
C ASP A 28 -6.55 30.19 -20.75
N LEU A 29 -6.11 31.06 -19.86
CA LEU A 29 -4.94 31.88 -19.95
C LEU A 29 -3.62 31.07 -19.95
N THR A 30 -3.51 30.03 -19.10
CA THR A 30 -2.30 29.19 -18.98
C THR A 30 -2.25 27.99 -19.94
N SER A 31 -3.37 27.61 -20.56
CA SER A 31 -3.50 26.44 -21.45
C SER A 31 -3.34 26.73 -22.95
N SER A 32 -3.24 28.01 -23.35
CA SER A 32 -3.06 28.37 -24.76
C SER A 32 -1.73 27.86 -25.34
N SER A 33 -1.80 27.01 -26.37
CA SER A 33 -0.65 26.36 -27.02
C SER A 33 0.16 27.28 -27.96
N ASP A 34 -0.20 28.56 -28.03
CA ASP A 34 0.53 29.55 -28.82
C ASP A 34 1.74 30.04 -28.04
N THR A 35 2.93 29.76 -28.56
CA THR A 35 4.21 30.25 -28.02
C THR A 35 4.26 31.78 -27.90
N SER A 36 3.40 32.49 -28.64
CA SER A 36 3.21 33.95 -28.56
C SER A 36 2.32 34.41 -27.40
N THR A 37 1.35 33.61 -26.94
CA THR A 37 0.54 33.90 -25.73
C THR A 37 1.24 33.41 -24.47
N GLN A 38 2.04 32.34 -24.53
CA GLN A 38 2.90 31.92 -23.43
C GLN A 38 4.02 32.94 -23.17
N THR A 39 4.55 33.59 -24.22
CA THR A 39 5.37 34.79 -24.06
C THR A 39 4.54 35.99 -23.62
N ARG A 40 3.28 36.18 -24.03
CA ARG A 40 2.42 37.26 -23.50
C ARG A 40 2.12 37.12 -22.00
N TRP A 41 2.02 35.89 -21.48
CA TRP A 41 1.92 35.58 -20.06
C TRP A 41 3.17 35.99 -19.26
N LEU A 42 4.36 35.83 -19.86
CA LEU A 42 5.62 36.32 -19.30
C LEU A 42 5.92 37.80 -19.64
N CYS A 43 5.34 38.38 -20.69
CA CYS A 43 5.64 39.71 -21.24
C CYS A 43 4.57 40.78 -20.94
N CYS A 44 3.40 40.46 -20.38
CA CYS A 44 2.44 41.46 -19.87
C CYS A 44 2.95 42.21 -18.63
N PHE A 45 4.11 41.84 -18.13
CA PHE A 45 4.71 42.41 -16.95
C PHE A 45 6.09 42.98 -17.32
N SER A 46 6.25 44.29 -17.22
CA SER A 46 7.54 45.02 -17.23
C SER A 46 7.78 45.61 -15.83
N ASP A 47 8.95 45.44 -15.20
CA ASP A 47 9.44 45.91 -13.87
C ASP A 47 8.50 45.77 -12.63
N ALA A 48 7.19 45.92 -12.81
CA ALA A 48 6.09 45.52 -11.95
C ALA A 48 5.87 43.99 -11.89
N VAL A 49 6.69 43.17 -12.57
CA VAL A 49 6.54 41.71 -12.70
C VAL A 49 6.69 40.98 -11.37
N LEU A 50 7.80 41.24 -10.69
CA LEU A 50 8.17 40.51 -9.47
C LEU A 50 7.22 40.85 -8.34
N TRP A 51 6.87 42.14 -8.23
CA TRP A 51 5.91 42.65 -7.26
C TRP A 51 4.49 42.19 -7.56
N GLY A 52 4.09 42.17 -8.83
CA GLY A 52 2.80 41.63 -9.28
C GLY A 52 2.66 40.14 -8.99
N CYS A 53 3.69 39.34 -9.23
CA CYS A 53 3.70 37.91 -8.88
C CYS A 53 3.64 37.69 -7.36
N LEU A 54 4.40 38.44 -6.57
CA LEU A 54 4.35 38.32 -5.11
C LEU A 54 2.99 38.77 -4.55
N LEU A 55 2.45 39.89 -5.03
CA LEU A 55 1.16 40.40 -4.59
C LEU A 55 0.01 39.50 -5.05
N GLY A 56 0.01 39.06 -6.31
CA GLY A 56 -0.97 38.13 -6.86
C GLY A 56 -0.96 36.78 -6.13
N GLY A 57 0.24 36.28 -5.81
CA GLY A 57 0.43 35.10 -4.97
C GLY A 57 -0.21 35.27 -3.59
N VAL A 58 0.09 36.36 -2.87
CA VAL A 58 -0.49 36.65 -1.55
C VAL A 58 -2.01 36.82 -1.60
N LEU A 59 -2.54 37.58 -2.57
CA LEU A 59 -3.97 37.81 -2.71
C LEU A 59 -4.74 36.52 -2.99
N ALA A 60 -4.23 35.67 -3.89
CA ALA A 60 -4.83 34.37 -4.17
C ALA A 60 -4.76 33.43 -2.94
N ALA A 61 -3.68 33.51 -2.15
CA ALA A 61 -3.54 32.80 -0.88
C ALA A 61 -4.59 33.24 0.14
N ASP A 62 -4.75 34.55 0.32
CA ASP A 62 -5.68 35.13 1.30
C ASP A 62 -7.15 34.80 0.93
N ILE A 63 -7.49 34.81 -0.36
CA ILE A 63 -8.81 34.37 -0.84
C ILE A 63 -9.03 32.88 -0.52
N ALA A 64 -8.03 32.02 -0.78
CA ALA A 64 -8.10 30.60 -0.47
C ALA A 64 -8.23 30.34 1.04
N GLN A 65 -7.44 31.05 1.85
CA GLN A 65 -7.32 30.86 3.29
C GLN A 65 -8.53 31.39 4.06
N TYR A 66 -8.95 32.62 3.75
CA TYR A 66 -9.93 33.35 4.56
C TYR A 66 -11.33 33.44 3.94
N ILE A 67 -11.48 33.24 2.62
CA ILE A 67 -12.80 33.26 1.96
C ILE A 67 -13.32 31.85 1.68
N HIS A 68 -12.52 31.01 1.03
CA HIS A 68 -12.95 29.66 0.62
C HIS A 68 -12.69 28.62 1.72
N THR A 69 -13.25 28.82 2.92
CA THR A 69 -13.07 27.87 4.03
C THR A 69 -13.90 26.60 3.92
N SER A 70 -15.08 26.67 3.29
CA SER A 70 -16.02 25.55 3.13
C SER A 70 -16.00 24.92 1.74
N ASN A 71 -15.55 25.63 0.71
CA ASN A 71 -15.50 25.13 -0.66
C ASN A 71 -14.07 24.73 -1.03
N LEU A 72 -13.77 23.44 -0.85
CA LEU A 72 -12.44 22.88 -1.08
C LEU A 72 -11.99 22.98 -2.55
N GLY A 73 -12.92 22.88 -3.51
CA GLY A 73 -12.61 23.00 -4.94
C GLY A 73 -12.12 24.40 -5.29
N LEU A 74 -12.87 25.45 -4.91
CA LEU A 74 -12.46 26.83 -5.16
C LEU A 74 -11.23 27.24 -4.36
N ARG A 75 -11.09 26.74 -3.12
CA ARG A 75 -9.86 26.92 -2.33
C ARG A 75 -8.65 26.39 -3.07
N LEU A 76 -8.77 25.18 -3.62
CA LEU A 76 -7.69 24.53 -4.34
C LEU A 76 -7.32 25.28 -5.63
N GLU A 77 -8.32 25.74 -6.40
CA GLU A 77 -8.06 26.58 -7.59
C GLU A 77 -7.28 27.86 -7.23
N CYS A 78 -7.64 28.52 -6.14
CA CYS A 78 -6.93 29.70 -5.65
C CYS A 78 -5.49 29.35 -5.19
N CYS A 79 -5.29 28.19 -4.55
CA CYS A 79 -3.96 27.71 -4.17
C CYS A 79 -3.09 27.43 -5.39
N LEU A 80 -3.65 26.81 -6.44
CA LEU A 80 -2.94 26.52 -7.68
C LEU A 80 -2.58 27.81 -8.43
N LEU A 81 -3.50 28.77 -8.50
CA LEU A 81 -3.21 30.10 -9.05
C LEU A 81 -2.10 30.82 -8.26
N SER A 82 -2.13 30.73 -6.94
CA SER A 82 -1.06 31.32 -6.13
C SER A 82 0.29 30.61 -6.36
N ALA A 83 0.29 29.29 -6.50
CA ALA A 83 1.48 28.51 -6.80
C ALA A 83 2.12 28.91 -8.13
N THR A 84 1.32 29.20 -9.17
CA THR A 84 1.85 29.65 -10.46
C THR A 84 2.51 31.03 -10.35
N PHE A 85 1.92 31.95 -9.57
CA PHE A 85 2.53 33.25 -9.29
C PHE A 85 3.87 33.15 -8.58
N PHE A 86 3.95 32.34 -7.52
CA PHE A 86 5.21 32.16 -6.79
C PHE A 86 6.27 31.43 -7.61
N LYS A 87 5.87 30.43 -8.41
CA LYS A 87 6.78 29.76 -9.34
C LYS A 87 7.33 30.72 -10.40
N ALA A 88 6.53 31.67 -10.89
CA ALA A 88 6.95 32.63 -11.89
C ALA A 88 8.17 33.47 -11.46
N LEU A 89 8.43 33.60 -10.16
CA LEU A 89 9.65 34.25 -9.65
C LEU A 89 10.92 33.53 -10.10
N PHE A 90 10.92 32.20 -10.18
CA PHE A 90 12.06 31.45 -10.73
C PHE A 90 12.16 31.59 -12.25
N CYS A 91 11.05 31.81 -12.95
CA CYS A 91 11.07 32.03 -14.40
C CYS A 91 11.55 33.43 -14.79
N SER A 92 11.71 34.33 -13.82
CA SER A 92 12.13 35.72 -14.05
C SER A 92 13.65 35.90 -14.19
N SER A 93 14.45 34.88 -13.87
CA SER A 93 15.91 34.93 -13.97
C SER A 93 16.51 33.57 -14.40
N LEU A 94 17.65 33.58 -15.09
CA LEU A 94 18.45 32.37 -15.39
C LEU A 94 19.43 32.17 -14.24
N PRO A 95 19.48 31.01 -13.54
CA PRO A 95 19.47 29.67 -14.13
C PRO A 95 18.58 28.66 -13.35
N HIS A 96 17.31 28.99 -13.10
CA HIS A 96 16.42 28.09 -12.36
C HIS A 96 15.80 26.99 -13.24
N PRO A 97 15.45 25.81 -12.68
CA PRO A 97 14.78 24.76 -13.43
C PRO A 97 13.39 25.19 -13.96
N THR A 98 13.00 24.69 -15.12
CA THR A 98 11.69 24.99 -15.72
C THR A 98 10.61 23.99 -15.32
N ALA A 99 10.98 22.73 -15.07
CA ALA A 99 10.07 21.67 -14.65
C ALA A 99 10.02 21.53 -13.12
N ASP A 100 8.82 21.34 -12.57
CA ASP A 100 8.59 21.31 -11.12
C ASP A 100 9.31 20.15 -10.41
N LYS A 101 9.42 19.00 -11.07
CA LYS A 101 10.13 17.82 -10.54
C LYS A 101 11.61 18.07 -10.28
N ASP A 102 12.24 18.96 -11.05
CA ASP A 102 13.67 19.23 -10.93
C ASP A 102 13.98 20.07 -9.68
N TYR A 103 12.96 20.70 -9.07
CA TYR A 103 13.08 21.40 -7.80
C TYR A 103 13.25 20.48 -6.58
N ALA A 104 13.09 19.16 -6.75
CA ALA A 104 13.28 18.19 -5.67
C ALA A 104 14.70 18.23 -5.08
N LEU A 105 15.71 18.42 -5.91
CA LEU A 105 17.13 18.47 -5.52
C LEU A 105 17.77 19.86 -5.67
N TYR A 106 16.99 20.85 -6.10
CA TYR A 106 17.47 22.20 -6.38
C TYR A 106 17.35 23.10 -5.14
N GLU A 107 18.42 23.82 -4.78
CA GLU A 107 18.43 24.78 -3.67
C GLU A 107 19.05 26.12 -4.11
N VAL A 108 18.60 27.20 -3.48
CA VAL A 108 19.08 28.57 -3.72
C VAL A 108 19.54 29.16 -2.39
N GLY A 109 20.74 29.74 -2.35
CA GLY A 109 21.28 30.38 -1.16
C GLY A 109 22.79 30.18 -0.96
N THR A 110 23.28 30.64 0.19
CA THR A 110 24.72 30.58 0.52
C THR A 110 25.22 29.14 0.62
N GLY A 111 26.09 28.73 -0.30
CA GLY A 111 26.63 27.37 -0.38
C GLY A 111 26.00 26.48 -1.48
N CYS A 112 25.00 26.99 -2.21
CA CYS A 112 24.39 26.34 -3.37
C CYS A 112 25.01 26.85 -4.69
N GLU A 113 24.74 26.17 -5.82
CA GLU A 113 25.19 26.60 -7.16
C GLU A 113 24.67 28.00 -7.55
N VAL A 114 23.49 28.38 -7.03
CA VAL A 114 22.88 29.70 -7.21
C VAL A 114 22.74 30.38 -5.84
N ALA A 115 23.47 31.49 -5.66
CA ALA A 115 23.56 32.20 -4.38
C ALA A 115 22.38 33.14 -4.10
N GLU A 116 21.83 33.77 -5.14
CA GLU A 116 20.74 34.74 -5.04
C GLU A 116 19.55 34.27 -5.89
N LEU A 117 18.32 34.45 -5.38
CA LEU A 117 17.10 34.09 -6.11
C LEU A 117 16.93 34.92 -7.39
N ILE A 118 17.26 36.21 -7.35
CA ILE A 118 17.32 37.06 -8.54
C ILE A 118 18.55 37.96 -8.37
N PRO A 119 19.56 37.88 -9.25
CA PRO A 119 20.79 38.63 -9.09
C PRO A 119 20.53 40.15 -8.95
N GLY A 120 20.99 40.74 -7.84
CA GLY A 120 20.94 42.20 -7.63
C GLY A 120 19.56 42.79 -7.29
N ILE A 121 18.53 41.98 -7.03
CA ILE A 121 17.20 42.45 -6.59
C ILE A 121 16.91 41.94 -5.17
N ASP A 122 16.82 42.87 -4.21
CA ASP A 122 16.28 42.56 -2.89
C ASP A 122 14.75 42.67 -2.90
N LEU A 123 14.11 41.50 -2.80
CA LEU A 123 12.68 41.40 -2.92
C LEU A 123 11.90 42.01 -1.72
N LEU A 124 12.52 42.27 -0.58
CA LEU A 124 11.78 42.76 0.60
C LEU A 124 12.25 44.14 1.06
N SER A 125 13.01 44.84 0.21
CA SER A 125 13.57 46.16 0.52
C SER A 125 12.51 47.26 0.66
N GLU A 126 11.43 47.21 -0.13
CA GLU A 126 10.34 48.19 -0.10
C GLU A 126 9.07 47.62 0.56
N ALA A 127 8.85 47.96 1.83
CA ALA A 127 7.69 47.50 2.62
C ALA A 127 6.32 47.88 2.02
N PHE A 128 6.26 48.94 1.20
CA PHE A 128 5.03 49.39 0.54
C PHE A 128 4.67 48.57 -0.72
N ARG A 129 5.63 47.83 -1.31
CA ARG A 129 5.38 46.96 -2.46
C ARG A 129 5.09 45.52 -2.06
N SER A 130 5.74 45.02 -1.01
CA SER A 130 5.46 43.69 -0.48
C SER A 130 5.80 43.60 1.00
N ASN A 131 4.84 43.14 1.81
CA ASN A 131 5.10 42.81 3.21
C ASN A 131 5.71 41.40 3.29
N GLY A 132 6.99 41.31 3.65
CA GLY A 132 7.70 40.03 3.80
C GLY A 132 7.01 39.03 4.73
N ARG A 133 6.32 39.51 5.78
CA ARG A 133 5.57 38.64 6.69
C ARG A 133 4.37 38.00 6.01
N SER A 134 3.65 38.78 5.21
CA SER A 134 2.50 38.28 4.43
C SER A 134 2.95 37.32 3.34
N VAL A 135 4.05 37.61 2.65
CA VAL A 135 4.62 36.71 1.63
C VAL A 135 5.01 35.36 2.23
N VAL A 136 5.76 35.35 3.33
CA VAL A 136 6.19 34.10 3.99
C VAL A 136 5.00 33.32 4.56
N ALA A 137 4.01 34.02 5.15
CA ALA A 137 2.81 33.38 5.68
C ALA A 137 1.94 32.75 4.57
N ALA A 138 1.69 33.48 3.49
CA ALA A 138 0.93 33.01 2.34
C ALA A 138 1.62 31.82 1.66
N LEU A 139 2.91 31.95 1.36
CA LEU A 139 3.70 30.91 0.71
C LEU A 139 3.74 29.62 1.54
N ARG A 140 3.93 29.73 2.87
CA ARG A 140 3.85 28.60 3.79
C ARG A 140 2.48 27.93 3.75
N TRP A 141 1.41 28.71 3.94
CA TRP A 141 0.06 28.18 4.04
C TRP A 141 -0.34 27.43 2.75
N ILE A 142 0.01 27.97 1.57
CA ILE A 142 -0.24 27.30 0.29
C ILE A 142 0.59 26.04 0.12
N THR A 143 1.86 26.07 0.51
CA THR A 143 2.75 24.90 0.47
C THR A 143 2.14 23.75 1.28
N GLU A 144 1.65 24.04 2.49
CA GLU A 144 0.98 23.06 3.35
C GLU A 144 -0.38 22.61 2.81
N GLU A 145 -1.21 23.53 2.30
CA GLU A 145 -2.55 23.22 1.77
C GLU A 145 -2.46 22.36 0.50
N LEU A 146 -1.57 22.68 -0.43
CA LEU A 146 -1.35 21.88 -1.65
C LEU A 146 -0.71 20.53 -1.33
N ALA A 147 0.19 20.45 -0.34
CA ALA A 147 0.74 19.18 0.15
C ALA A 147 -0.37 18.30 0.76
N ARG A 148 -1.25 18.89 1.57
CA ARG A 148 -2.43 18.20 2.15
C ARG A 148 -3.40 17.72 1.07
N ALA A 149 -3.55 18.50 -0.01
CA ALA A 149 -4.34 18.16 -1.20
C ALA A 149 -3.62 17.22 -2.19
N ARG A 150 -2.42 16.69 -1.85
CA ARG A 150 -1.62 15.74 -2.65
C ARG A 150 -1.04 16.28 -3.97
N TYR A 151 -0.95 17.60 -4.16
CA TYR A 151 -0.29 18.23 -5.31
C TYR A 151 1.24 18.30 -5.14
N LEU A 152 1.87 17.16 -4.84
CA LEU A 152 3.25 17.09 -4.36
C LEU A 152 4.29 17.62 -5.35
N ILE A 153 4.07 17.46 -6.66
CA ILE A 153 4.99 17.95 -7.70
C ILE A 153 4.94 19.49 -7.78
N THR A 154 3.73 20.07 -7.81
CA THR A 154 3.51 21.53 -7.88
C THR A 154 4.07 22.28 -6.68
N VAL A 155 4.23 21.59 -5.56
CA VAL A 155 4.72 22.15 -4.30
C VAL A 155 6.25 22.28 -4.26
N LEU A 156 7.01 21.54 -5.09
CA LEU A 156 8.48 21.52 -5.05
C LEU A 156 9.16 22.89 -5.29
N PRO A 157 8.74 23.72 -6.27
CA PRO A 157 9.26 25.07 -6.41
C PRO A 157 8.92 25.94 -5.19
N LEU A 158 7.71 25.79 -4.64
CA LEU A 158 7.24 26.56 -3.48
C LEU A 158 8.03 26.22 -2.22
N ILE A 159 8.35 24.94 -1.99
CA ILE A 159 9.23 24.51 -0.90
C ILE A 159 10.60 25.16 -1.04
N THR A 160 11.17 25.16 -2.25
CA THR A 160 12.50 25.76 -2.49
C THR A 160 12.49 27.27 -2.25
N LEU A 161 11.42 27.96 -2.63
CA LEU A 161 11.21 29.39 -2.35
C LEU A 161 10.99 29.66 -0.85
N CYS A 162 10.19 28.83 -0.19
CA CYS A 162 9.95 28.85 1.25
C CYS A 162 11.26 28.69 2.04
N LEU A 163 12.13 27.76 1.62
CA LEU A 163 13.44 27.57 2.22
C LEU A 163 14.31 28.80 2.03
N TYR A 164 14.40 29.35 0.81
CA TYR A 164 15.16 30.57 0.56
C TYR A 164 14.74 31.73 1.49
N PHE A 165 13.43 32.01 1.60
CA PHE A 165 12.94 33.09 2.46
C PHE A 165 13.06 32.78 3.96
N SER A 166 12.91 31.52 4.39
CA SER A 166 13.03 31.13 5.80
C SER A 166 14.48 31.09 6.29
N THR A 167 15.40 30.57 5.49
CA THR A 167 16.81 30.40 5.87
C THR A 167 17.65 31.65 5.64
N HIS A 168 17.51 32.30 4.47
CA HIS A 168 18.41 33.39 4.06
C HIS A 168 17.84 34.78 4.34
N VAL A 169 16.52 34.95 4.27
CA VAL A 169 15.88 36.27 4.42
C VAL A 169 15.37 36.52 5.83
N SER A 170 14.52 35.63 6.37
CA SER A 170 13.91 35.79 7.70
C SER A 170 14.70 35.14 8.85
N ARG A 171 15.66 34.25 8.53
CA ARG A 171 16.52 33.52 9.48
C ARG A 171 15.74 32.82 10.60
N ASP A 172 14.59 32.25 10.25
CA ASP A 172 13.73 31.55 11.18
C ASP A 172 14.06 30.07 11.17
N LEU A 173 14.80 29.61 12.19
CA LEU A 173 15.28 28.24 12.29
C LEU A 173 14.12 27.24 12.45
N GLN A 174 13.12 27.56 13.27
CA GLN A 174 11.98 26.69 13.52
C GLN A 174 11.20 26.46 12.23
N ARG A 175 10.93 27.53 11.48
CA ARG A 175 10.21 27.45 10.20
C ARG A 175 11.04 26.78 9.10
N SER A 176 12.37 26.98 9.10
CA SER A 176 13.27 26.30 8.17
C SER A 176 13.25 24.78 8.38
N VAL A 177 13.14 24.31 9.62
CA VAL A 177 13.00 22.88 9.94
C VAL A 177 11.63 22.36 9.50
N ASP A 178 10.53 23.07 9.80
CA ASP A 178 9.16 22.71 9.35
C ASP A 178 9.04 22.58 7.82
N ILE A 179 9.76 23.42 7.06
CA ILE A 179 9.75 23.35 5.59
C ILE A 179 10.72 22.26 5.10
N ARG A 180 11.83 22.02 5.80
CA ARG A 180 12.76 20.93 5.47
C ARG A 180 12.16 19.55 5.71
N THR A 181 11.27 19.36 6.68
CA THR A 181 10.54 18.07 6.81
C THR A 181 9.69 17.77 5.57
N LEU A 182 9.29 18.79 4.80
CA LEU A 182 8.63 18.64 3.49
C LEU A 182 9.62 18.36 2.35
N LYS A 183 10.93 18.61 2.52
CA LYS A 183 11.97 18.50 1.47
C LYS A 183 13.03 17.41 1.71
N THR A 184 13.29 16.99 2.95
CA THR A 184 14.27 15.95 3.23
C THR A 184 13.90 14.74 2.39
N PRO A 185 14.74 14.27 1.45
CA PRO A 185 14.47 13.01 0.81
C PRO A 185 14.76 11.96 1.90
N PRO A 186 13.74 11.30 2.49
CA PRO A 186 14.01 10.01 3.10
C PRO A 186 14.65 9.11 2.03
N PRO A 187 15.25 7.96 2.41
CA PRO A 187 15.40 6.89 1.43
C PRO A 187 14.04 6.73 0.70
N VAL A 188 14.05 6.96 -0.62
CA VAL A 188 12.80 7.01 -1.38
C VAL A 188 12.31 5.58 -1.52
N PHE A 189 11.17 5.28 -0.89
CA PHE A 189 10.52 3.99 -1.08
C PHE A 189 10.13 3.84 -2.55
N SER A 190 10.67 2.81 -3.20
CA SER A 190 10.41 2.53 -4.60
C SER A 190 9.20 1.61 -4.72
N ASN A 191 8.09 2.15 -5.23
CA ASN A 191 6.87 1.39 -5.51
C ASN A 191 7.03 0.35 -6.63
N LYS A 192 8.16 0.38 -7.35
CA LYS A 192 8.47 -0.55 -8.46
C LYS A 192 9.30 -1.74 -8.01
N GLU A 193 9.90 -1.66 -6.84
CA GLU A 193 10.85 -2.67 -6.32
C GLU A 193 10.25 -3.41 -5.13
N PRO A 194 10.64 -4.67 -4.89
CA PRO A 194 10.13 -5.46 -3.77
C PRO A 194 10.54 -4.86 -2.41
N LEU A 195 9.82 -5.22 -1.35
CA LEU A 195 10.12 -4.80 0.02
C LEU A 195 11.55 -5.17 0.47
N ILE A 196 12.08 -6.29 -0.04
CA ILE A 196 13.39 -6.85 0.33
C ILE A 196 14.55 -6.06 -0.32
N ASN A 197 14.27 -5.12 -1.23
CA ASN A 197 15.31 -4.27 -1.78
C ASN A 197 15.99 -3.46 -0.66
N ALA A 198 17.32 -3.39 -0.65
CA ALA A 198 18.10 -2.64 0.34
C ALA A 198 17.65 -1.18 0.51
N GLY A 199 17.20 -0.52 -0.56
CA GLY A 199 16.63 0.82 -0.50
C GLY A 199 15.33 0.88 0.30
N ASN A 200 14.39 -0.03 -0.01
CA ASN A 200 13.10 -0.15 0.69
C ASN A 200 13.29 -0.60 2.15
N LEU A 201 14.21 -1.53 2.42
CA LEU A 201 14.57 -1.95 3.78
C LEU A 201 15.14 -0.82 4.61
N ALA A 202 15.93 0.09 4.03
CA ALA A 202 16.40 1.28 4.73
C ALA A 202 15.24 2.22 5.12
N VAL A 203 14.21 2.36 4.26
CA VAL A 203 12.98 3.10 4.60
C VAL A 203 12.23 2.43 5.75
N LEU A 204 12.10 1.11 5.72
CA LEU A 204 11.40 0.36 6.76
C LEU A 204 12.14 0.46 8.10
N ASN A 205 13.46 0.28 8.11
CA ASN A 205 14.26 0.49 9.31
C ASN A 205 14.12 1.94 9.83
N TYR A 206 14.12 2.94 8.94
CA TYR A 206 13.85 4.33 9.33
C TYR A 206 12.47 4.48 9.99
N LEU A 207 11.42 3.89 9.41
CA LEU A 207 10.06 3.91 9.95
C LEU A 207 9.94 3.24 11.32
N LEU A 208 10.67 2.14 11.53
CA LEU A 208 10.71 1.38 12.78
C LEU A 208 11.52 2.08 13.87
N ASP A 209 12.60 2.76 13.49
CA ASP A 209 13.51 3.44 14.41
C ASP A 209 13.00 4.78 14.91
N HIS A 210 12.22 5.50 14.10
CA HIS A 210 11.74 6.84 14.41
C HIS A 210 10.39 6.79 15.11
N ARG A 211 10.42 6.63 16.44
CA ARG A 211 9.27 6.91 17.29
C ARG A 211 9.10 8.41 17.47
N LEU A 212 7.85 8.87 17.51
CA LEU A 212 7.55 10.26 17.82
C LEU A 212 8.09 10.59 19.22
N GLN A 213 8.97 11.59 19.32
CA GLN A 213 9.58 11.94 20.60
C GLN A 213 8.52 12.47 21.59
N PRO A 214 8.59 12.11 22.88
CA PRO A 214 7.69 12.64 23.90
C PRO A 214 7.72 14.17 24.01
N SER A 215 8.83 14.81 23.61
CA SER A 215 8.95 16.28 23.53
C SER A 215 7.92 16.92 22.58
N LEU A 216 7.42 16.18 21.58
CA LEU A 216 6.40 16.66 20.67
C LEU A 216 5.04 16.83 21.35
N SER A 217 4.74 16.06 22.40
CA SER A 217 3.45 16.20 23.13
C SER A 217 3.41 17.50 23.94
N VAL A 218 4.57 17.98 24.39
CA VAL A 218 4.73 19.28 25.05
C VAL A 218 4.50 20.43 24.06
N LEU A 219 4.92 20.26 22.80
CA LEU A 219 4.85 21.32 21.78
C LEU A 219 3.49 21.40 21.08
N TYR A 220 2.88 20.24 20.78
CA TYR A 220 1.67 20.12 19.97
C TYR A 220 0.43 19.64 20.75
N GLY A 221 0.61 19.32 22.03
CA GLY A 221 -0.43 18.77 22.90
C GLY A 221 -0.59 17.25 22.76
N PRO A 222 -1.04 16.56 23.83
CA PRO A 222 -1.15 15.09 23.87
C PRO A 222 -2.11 14.52 22.81
N GLN A 223 -3.13 15.30 22.43
CA GLN A 223 -4.19 14.87 21.51
C GLN A 223 -3.70 14.72 20.07
N LEU A 224 -3.02 15.75 19.53
CA LEU A 224 -2.47 15.69 18.17
C LEU A 224 -1.34 14.67 18.08
N THR A 225 -0.51 14.57 19.13
CA THR A 225 0.52 13.53 19.18
C THR A 225 -0.08 12.13 19.25
N GLY A 226 -1.14 11.92 20.02
CA GLY A 226 -1.84 10.63 20.06
C GLY A 226 -2.41 10.23 18.69
N GLN A 227 -3.06 11.16 17.97
CA GLN A 227 -3.56 10.91 16.62
C GLN A 227 -2.44 10.60 15.62
N LEU A 228 -1.31 11.31 15.72
CA LEU A 228 -0.14 11.05 14.87
C LEU A 228 0.50 9.69 15.18
N THR A 229 0.54 9.31 16.46
CA THR A 229 0.99 7.99 16.92
C THR A 229 0.11 6.87 16.36
N ILE A 230 -1.21 7.03 16.41
CA ILE A 230 -2.16 6.07 15.81
C ILE A 230 -1.96 6.00 14.30
N ALA A 231 -1.80 7.13 13.61
CA ALA A 231 -1.56 7.16 12.17
C ALA A 231 -0.23 6.49 11.78
N HIS A 232 0.81 6.64 12.60
CA HIS A 232 2.10 5.95 12.41
C HIS A 232 1.94 4.43 12.56
N ALA A 233 1.24 3.97 13.59
CA ALA A 233 0.93 2.56 13.78
C ALA A 233 0.08 2.00 12.62
N HIS A 234 -0.97 2.71 12.22
CA HIS A 234 -1.83 2.35 11.08
C HIS A 234 -1.03 2.18 9.79
N LEU A 235 -0.05 3.06 9.52
CA LEU A 235 0.82 2.93 8.36
C LEU A 235 1.62 1.62 8.39
N MET A 236 2.18 1.24 9.55
CA MET A 236 2.92 -0.02 9.70
C MET A 236 2.01 -1.23 9.49
N ILE A 237 0.79 -1.19 10.02
CA ILE A 237 -0.23 -2.24 9.89
C ILE A 237 -0.70 -2.38 8.43
N ALA A 238 -0.89 -1.27 7.72
CA ALA A 238 -1.27 -1.25 6.31
C ALA A 238 -0.15 -1.76 5.40
N ILE A 239 1.12 -1.47 5.71
CA ILE A 239 2.25 -2.08 4.99
C ILE A 239 2.29 -3.59 5.27
N ALA A 240 2.11 -4.01 6.52
CA ALA A 240 2.09 -5.42 6.92
C ALA A 240 0.97 -6.23 6.23
N SER A 241 -0.21 -5.63 6.00
CA SER A 241 -1.34 -6.29 5.33
C SER A 241 -1.05 -6.58 3.84
N SER A 242 -0.15 -5.82 3.21
CA SER A 242 0.32 -6.07 1.84
C SER A 242 1.30 -7.26 1.73
N ILE A 243 1.82 -7.75 2.86
CA ILE A 243 2.78 -8.87 2.90
C ILE A 243 2.03 -10.18 3.12
N TYR A 244 2.06 -11.05 2.10
CA TYR A 244 1.49 -12.39 2.17
C TYR A 244 2.46 -13.36 2.85
N ALA A 245 2.53 -13.28 4.18
CA ALA A 245 3.29 -14.18 5.02
C ALA A 245 2.61 -14.30 6.40
N ILE A 246 2.82 -15.43 7.07
CA ILE A 246 2.49 -15.58 8.49
C ILE A 246 3.56 -14.81 9.27
N PRO A 247 3.21 -13.83 10.12
CA PRO A 247 4.20 -13.06 10.86
C PRO A 247 5.06 -13.94 11.79
N ALA A 248 6.37 -13.71 11.81
CA ALA A 248 7.25 -14.31 12.82
C ALA A 248 7.06 -13.64 14.18
N GLU A 249 7.20 -14.40 15.27
CA GLU A 249 7.17 -13.85 16.63
C GLU A 249 8.50 -13.12 16.91
N CYS A 250 8.44 -11.78 16.96
CA CYS A 250 9.63 -10.91 17.01
C CYS A 250 9.72 -10.06 18.29
N HIS A 251 8.84 -10.26 19.28
CA HIS A 251 8.78 -9.42 20.48
C HIS A 251 10.07 -9.45 21.29
N GLN A 252 10.71 -10.62 21.41
CA GLN A 252 11.95 -10.75 22.16
C GLN A 252 13.13 -10.08 21.45
N GLU A 253 13.23 -10.25 20.13
CA GLU A 253 14.24 -9.63 19.29
C GLU A 253 14.11 -8.11 19.30
N LEU A 254 12.88 -7.60 19.22
CA LEU A 254 12.58 -6.18 19.34
C LEU A 254 12.97 -5.63 20.71
N ALA A 255 12.66 -6.33 21.80
CA ALA A 255 13.05 -5.92 23.15
C ALA A 255 14.57 -5.81 23.30
N ARG A 256 15.32 -6.85 22.87
CA ARG A 256 16.80 -6.85 22.88
C ARG A 256 17.38 -5.70 22.05
N TYR A 257 16.76 -5.37 20.93
CA TYR A 257 17.18 -4.26 20.09
C TYR A 257 17.00 -2.91 20.80
N LEU A 258 15.84 -2.69 21.42
CA LEU A 258 15.56 -1.45 22.15
C LEU A 258 16.49 -1.27 23.35
N GLU A 259 16.73 -2.33 24.12
CA GLU A 259 17.71 -2.33 25.22
C GLU A 259 19.11 -1.93 24.72
N SER A 260 19.57 -2.53 23.61
CA SER A 260 20.88 -2.18 23.05
C SER A 260 20.98 -0.74 22.56
N LYS A 261 19.86 -0.16 22.09
CA LYS A 261 19.81 1.23 21.63
C LYS A 261 19.83 2.21 22.80
N GLU A 262 19.12 1.89 23.88
CA GLU A 262 19.17 2.67 25.13
C GLU A 262 20.59 2.65 25.74
N GLU A 263 21.28 1.51 25.69
CA GLU A 263 22.69 1.39 26.08
C GLU A 263 23.62 2.25 25.20
N GLU A 264 23.41 2.27 23.88
CA GLU A 264 24.19 3.13 22.95
C GLU A 264 23.94 4.64 23.19
N GLU A 265 22.71 5.04 23.51
CA GLU A 265 22.32 6.43 23.77
C GLU A 265 22.79 6.95 25.15
N THR A 266 23.02 6.06 26.12
CA THR A 266 23.43 6.40 27.49
C THR A 266 24.95 6.43 27.71
N MET A 267 25.76 5.96 26.75
CA MET A 267 27.21 6.00 26.84
C MET A 267 27.75 7.42 26.57
N PRO A 268 28.41 8.08 27.56
CA PRO A 268 28.99 9.39 27.34
C PRO A 268 30.18 9.30 26.37
N GLU A 269 30.19 10.12 25.31
CA GLU A 269 31.34 10.32 24.44
C GLU A 269 32.58 10.64 25.29
N LEU A 270 33.62 9.80 25.18
CA LEU A 270 34.91 10.02 25.84
C LEU A 270 35.55 11.34 25.35
N PRO A 271 36.30 12.08 26.19
CA PRO A 271 36.79 13.41 25.86
C PRO A 271 37.77 13.39 24.68
N VAL A 272 37.52 14.28 23.72
CA VAL A 272 38.39 14.58 22.57
C VAL A 272 39.80 14.95 23.05
N LEU A 273 40.81 14.15 22.66
CA LEU A 273 42.23 14.49 22.80
C LEU A 273 42.60 15.68 21.88
N PRO A 274 43.44 16.63 22.32
CA PRO A 274 43.84 17.78 21.51
C PRO A 274 44.77 17.40 20.34
N PRO A 275 44.86 18.22 19.28
CA PRO A 275 45.49 17.83 18.02
C PRO A 275 47.03 17.72 18.12
N PRO A 276 47.67 16.91 17.24
CA PRO A 276 49.09 16.63 17.35
C PRO A 276 49.93 17.81 16.87
N SER A 277 50.92 18.19 17.68
CA SER A 277 52.00 19.09 17.24
C SER A 277 53.08 18.31 16.50
N GLN A 278 53.58 18.91 15.43
CA GLN A 278 54.47 18.33 14.43
C GLN A 278 55.86 17.91 14.96
N SER A 279 56.32 16.77 14.43
CA SER A 279 57.71 16.40 14.08
C SER A 279 58.82 16.54 15.12
N GLN A 280 59.54 15.44 15.41
CA GLN A 280 61.00 15.33 15.21
C GLN A 280 61.47 13.86 15.07
N LEU A 281 62.44 13.69 14.18
CA LEU A 281 63.18 12.47 13.84
C LEU A 281 63.96 11.85 15.02
N GLY A 282 64.09 10.53 15.04
CA GLY A 282 65.13 9.83 15.82
C GLY A 282 65.22 8.33 15.52
N LYS A 283 66.41 7.86 15.14
CA LYS A 283 66.71 6.54 14.53
C LYS A 283 66.99 5.41 15.55
N LYS A 284 66.85 4.17 15.04
CA LYS A 284 67.66 2.93 15.23
C LYS A 284 67.25 1.86 16.27
N ASN A 285 66.85 0.70 15.70
CA ASN A 285 67.26 -0.70 15.94
C ASN A 285 67.44 -1.26 17.36
N SER A 286 66.67 -2.30 17.72
CA SER A 286 67.21 -3.65 18.03
C SER A 286 66.13 -4.74 18.17
N LYS A 287 66.58 -5.99 17.99
CA LYS A 287 65.88 -7.28 17.77
C LYS A 287 65.21 -7.94 19.00
N LYS A 288 64.25 -8.85 18.69
CA LYS A 288 63.73 -10.03 19.45
C LYS A 288 62.82 -9.70 20.65
N LYS A 289 61.76 -10.44 20.98
CA LYS A 289 61.44 -11.88 20.81
C LYS A 289 59.91 -12.07 20.98
N ALA A 290 59.38 -13.14 20.37
CA ALA A 290 57.98 -13.56 20.45
C ALA A 290 57.55 -14.04 21.84
N SER A 291 56.28 -13.77 22.19
CA SER A 291 55.40 -14.71 22.89
C SER A 291 53.94 -14.33 22.59
N GLU A 292 53.19 -15.32 22.13
CA GLU A 292 51.74 -15.30 21.95
C GLU A 292 51.04 -14.92 23.26
N GLU A 293 50.07 -14.02 23.19
CA GLU A 293 48.85 -14.20 23.97
C GLU A 293 47.68 -13.44 23.33
N VAL A 294 46.56 -14.17 23.30
CA VAL A 294 45.29 -13.89 22.66
C VAL A 294 44.57 -12.80 23.44
N ALA A 295 44.43 -11.60 22.89
CA ALA A 295 43.32 -10.67 23.13
C ALA A 295 43.52 -9.34 22.39
N SER A 296 42.42 -8.77 21.90
CA SER A 296 42.27 -7.36 21.47
C SER A 296 42.81 -6.96 20.09
N LEU A 297 42.08 -7.31 19.03
CA LEU A 297 42.06 -6.53 17.79
C LEU A 297 40.64 -6.55 17.19
N LYS A 298 39.72 -5.81 17.81
CA LYS A 298 38.51 -5.26 17.19
C LYS A 298 38.27 -3.85 17.73
N SER A 299 39.13 -2.91 17.34
CA SER A 299 38.85 -1.48 17.52
C SER A 299 39.17 -0.75 16.22
N SER A 300 38.40 -1.07 15.18
CA SER A 300 38.25 -0.24 13.97
C SER A 300 37.18 -0.84 13.06
N GLN A 301 35.98 -1.05 13.60
CA GLN A 301 34.77 -0.92 12.79
C GLN A 301 34.10 0.33 13.30
N VAL A 302 33.99 1.33 12.43
CA VAL A 302 33.04 2.42 12.53
C VAL A 302 31.74 1.84 13.10
N ALA A 303 31.20 2.42 14.16
CA ALA A 303 29.94 2.01 14.77
C ALA A 303 28.85 1.97 13.68
N GLN A 304 28.64 0.80 13.09
CA GLN A 304 27.50 0.54 12.24
C GLN A 304 26.33 0.44 13.19
N ARG A 305 25.52 1.50 13.21
CA ARG A 305 24.21 1.53 13.87
C ARG A 305 23.51 0.21 13.54
N ARG A 306 23.27 -0.64 14.54
CA ARG A 306 22.58 -1.91 14.32
C ARG A 306 21.23 -1.58 13.70
N GLN A 307 20.93 -2.20 12.56
CA GLN A 307 19.61 -2.10 11.94
C GLN A 307 18.74 -3.22 12.50
N LEU A 308 17.46 -2.93 12.74
CA LEU A 308 16.51 -3.92 13.25
C LEU A 308 16.28 -5.04 12.21
N ILE A 309 16.21 -4.69 10.93
CA ILE A 309 16.09 -5.63 9.81
C ILE A 309 17.38 -5.58 8.98
N ASP A 310 18.18 -6.65 9.03
CA ASP A 310 19.37 -6.81 8.19
C ASP A 310 18.98 -7.36 6.81
N ALA A 311 19.57 -6.81 5.74
CA ALA A 311 19.34 -7.26 4.37
C ALA A 311 19.75 -8.73 4.15
N ALA A 312 20.68 -9.26 4.95
CA ALA A 312 21.11 -10.66 4.86
C ALA A 312 20.10 -11.66 5.44
N THR A 313 19.25 -11.22 6.38
CA THR A 313 18.26 -12.07 7.07
C THR A 313 16.83 -11.70 6.75
N ALA A 314 16.61 -10.65 5.94
CA ALA A 314 15.29 -10.14 5.58
C ALA A 314 14.44 -11.20 4.88
N SER A 315 13.41 -11.67 5.59
CA SER A 315 12.33 -12.50 5.05
C SER A 315 11.00 -11.76 5.20
N PRO A 316 10.00 -12.03 4.34
CA PRO A 316 8.69 -11.38 4.45
C PRO A 316 8.00 -11.67 5.80
N GLU A 317 8.22 -12.85 6.39
CA GLU A 317 7.72 -13.22 7.73
C GLU A 317 8.31 -12.33 8.82
N LEU A 318 9.63 -12.08 8.79
CA LEU A 318 10.33 -11.23 9.76
C LEU A 318 9.95 -9.76 9.60
N ILE A 319 9.90 -9.25 8.36
CA ILE A 319 9.49 -7.86 8.08
C ILE A 319 8.08 -7.61 8.63
N LYS A 320 7.13 -8.52 8.34
CA LYS A 320 5.77 -8.44 8.86
C LYS A 320 5.73 -8.55 10.38
N GLY A 321 6.51 -9.46 10.97
CA GLY A 321 6.64 -9.63 12.42
C GLY A 321 7.08 -8.36 13.14
N PHE A 322 8.17 -7.72 12.68
CA PHE A 322 8.69 -6.49 13.27
C PHE A 322 7.76 -5.28 13.10
N LEU A 323 7.11 -5.12 11.94
CA LEU A 323 6.12 -4.06 11.72
C LEU A 323 4.96 -4.18 12.72
N LEU A 324 4.38 -5.38 12.86
CA LEU A 324 3.26 -5.62 13.76
C LEU A 324 3.66 -5.51 15.24
N ALA A 325 4.82 -6.05 15.64
CA ALA A 325 5.30 -5.96 17.02
C ALA A 325 5.60 -4.51 17.44
N THR A 326 6.15 -3.71 16.53
CA THR A 326 6.44 -2.29 16.80
C THR A 326 5.15 -1.46 16.90
N ALA A 327 4.20 -1.68 15.98
CA ALA A 327 2.90 -1.02 16.02
C ALA A 327 2.10 -1.39 17.29
N GLU A 328 2.11 -2.66 17.69
CA GLU A 328 1.46 -3.13 18.93
C GLU A 328 2.05 -2.45 20.17
N LEU A 329 3.38 -2.38 20.28
CA LEU A 329 4.06 -1.71 21.39
C LEU A 329 3.71 -0.21 21.45
N ILE A 330 3.60 0.45 20.30
CA ILE A 330 3.22 1.86 20.23
C ILE A 330 1.76 2.07 20.71
N LEU A 331 0.83 1.25 20.25
CA LEU A 331 -0.59 1.37 20.57
C LEU A 331 -0.92 0.97 22.02
N THR A 332 -0.24 -0.05 22.55
CA THR A 332 -0.38 -0.48 23.95
C THR A 332 0.11 0.60 24.90
N ASN A 333 1.32 1.13 24.67
CA ASN A 333 1.84 2.26 25.47
C ASN A 333 0.92 3.49 25.43
N LEU A 334 0.30 3.79 24.27
CA LEU A 334 -0.67 4.88 24.17
C LEU A 334 -1.93 4.58 25.01
N CYS A 335 -2.52 3.39 24.89
CA CYS A 335 -3.68 2.99 25.68
C CYS A 335 -3.42 3.03 27.20
N ASP A 336 -2.24 2.54 27.62
CA ASP A 336 -1.84 2.53 29.04
C ASP A 336 -1.68 3.96 29.56
N SER A 337 -1.03 4.84 28.78
CA SER A 337 -0.89 6.27 29.15
C SER A 337 -2.22 7.01 29.30
N LEU A 338 -3.25 6.62 28.55
CA LEU A 338 -4.60 7.18 28.61
C LEU A 338 -5.42 6.57 29.77
N SER A 339 -5.04 5.38 30.26
CA SER A 339 -5.70 4.70 31.38
C SER A 339 -5.12 5.10 32.74
N ASP A 340 -3.83 5.48 32.78
CA ASP A 340 -3.08 5.83 34.00
C ASP A 340 -3.11 7.33 34.39
N ALA A 341 -3.98 8.15 33.80
CA ALA A 341 -4.09 9.56 34.18
C ALA A 341 -4.48 9.68 35.68
N PRO A 342 -3.61 10.24 36.55
CA PRO A 342 -3.77 10.12 38.00
C PRO A 342 -4.98 10.92 38.50
N ASP A 343 -5.69 10.32 39.45
CA ASP A 343 -6.68 10.92 40.33
C ASP A 343 -6.25 12.32 40.80
N GLN A 344 -6.68 13.36 40.08
CA GLN A 344 -6.70 14.71 40.66
C GLN A 344 -7.94 14.78 41.54
N GLY A 345 -7.68 14.64 42.83
CA GLY A 345 -8.66 14.29 43.84
C GLY A 345 -9.90 15.19 43.89
N SER A 346 -11.06 14.54 43.82
CA SER A 346 -12.22 14.87 44.63
C SER A 346 -12.99 13.59 44.88
N LEU A 347 -13.08 13.20 46.14
CA LEU A 347 -14.03 12.22 46.64
C LEU A 347 -15.45 12.72 46.31
N GLU A 348 -16.07 12.16 45.30
CA GLU A 348 -17.53 11.99 45.18
C GLU A 348 -17.79 11.05 44.00
N ASP A 349 -18.64 10.05 44.23
CA ASP A 349 -19.02 8.96 43.33
C ASP A 349 -19.70 9.48 42.03
N GLU A 350 -18.92 9.97 41.07
CA GLU A 350 -19.35 10.13 39.68
C GLU A 350 -18.62 9.11 38.81
N PRO A 351 -19.32 8.30 38.00
CA PRO A 351 -18.67 7.34 37.10
C PRO A 351 -17.69 8.09 36.20
N GLN A 352 -16.43 7.68 36.23
CA GLN A 352 -15.35 8.28 35.45
C GLN A 352 -15.77 8.45 33.99
N SER A 353 -16.14 9.67 33.60
CA SER A 353 -16.41 9.97 32.21
C SER A 353 -15.07 10.16 31.52
N SER A 354 -14.58 9.11 30.86
CA SER A 354 -13.45 9.20 29.94
C SER A 354 -13.70 10.37 28.99
N SER A 355 -12.73 11.27 28.79
CA SER A 355 -12.95 12.41 27.91
C SER A 355 -13.28 11.91 26.50
N SER A 356 -14.08 12.66 25.72
CA SER A 356 -14.44 12.21 24.37
C SER A 356 -13.23 12.04 23.46
N VAL A 357 -12.15 12.76 23.72
CA VAL A 357 -10.89 12.66 22.98
C VAL A 357 -10.17 11.37 23.34
N ASP A 358 -10.09 11.04 24.63
CA ASP A 358 -9.45 9.80 25.09
C ASP A 358 -10.24 8.58 24.61
N LEU A 359 -11.58 8.66 24.65
CA LEU A 359 -12.46 7.61 24.12
C LEU A 359 -12.25 7.39 22.62
N GLU A 360 -12.20 8.46 21.80
CA GLU A 360 -11.89 8.36 20.36
C GLU A 360 -10.54 7.67 20.14
N GLN A 361 -9.49 8.12 20.82
CA GLN A 361 -8.14 7.57 20.66
C GLN A 361 -8.04 6.11 21.11
N VAL A 362 -8.67 5.74 22.22
CA VAL A 362 -8.72 4.36 22.69
C VAL A 362 -9.49 3.48 21.71
N CYS A 363 -10.61 3.94 21.15
CA CYS A 363 -11.37 3.20 20.17
C CYS A 363 -10.58 2.95 18.89
N LEU A 364 -9.95 3.98 18.33
CA LEU A 364 -9.09 3.86 17.15
C LEU A 364 -7.91 2.93 17.44
N SER A 365 -7.27 3.05 18.59
CA SER A 365 -6.14 2.18 18.97
C SER A 365 -6.55 0.72 19.12
N ARG A 366 -7.73 0.45 19.71
CA ARG A 366 -8.29 -0.91 19.84
C ARG A 366 -8.64 -1.51 18.49
N LEU A 367 -9.17 -0.74 17.55
CA LEU A 367 -9.42 -1.21 16.18
C LEU A 367 -8.12 -1.63 15.48
N GLU A 368 -7.06 -0.84 15.61
CA GLU A 368 -5.74 -1.19 15.05
C GLU A 368 -5.12 -2.41 15.75
N LEU A 369 -5.26 -2.54 17.08
CA LEU A 369 -4.83 -3.73 17.83
C LEU A 369 -5.59 -4.99 17.40
N ALA A 370 -6.88 -4.87 17.12
CA ALA A 370 -7.68 -5.97 16.61
C ALA A 370 -7.24 -6.39 15.19
N GLU A 371 -6.86 -5.45 14.34
CA GLU A 371 -6.29 -5.72 13.01
C GLU A 371 -4.94 -6.44 13.13
N ILE A 372 -4.07 -6.03 14.06
CA ILE A 372 -2.82 -6.75 14.36
C ILE A 372 -3.10 -8.20 14.76
N ALA A 373 -4.10 -8.42 15.63
CA ALA A 373 -4.48 -9.76 16.07
C ALA A 373 -5.03 -10.61 14.91
N SER A 374 -5.85 -10.03 14.01
CA SER A 374 -6.36 -10.74 12.82
C SER A 374 -5.23 -11.12 11.86
N GLN A 375 -4.28 -10.22 11.59
CA GLN A 375 -3.12 -10.53 10.73
C GLN A 375 -2.17 -11.59 11.30
N ARG A 376 -2.21 -11.83 12.62
CA ARG A 376 -1.51 -12.94 13.30
C ARG A 376 -2.35 -14.22 13.37
N HIS A 377 -3.53 -14.24 12.75
CA HIS A 377 -4.52 -15.34 12.83
C HIS A 377 -5.03 -15.61 14.25
N HIS A 378 -5.07 -14.58 15.10
CA HIS A 378 -5.66 -14.63 16.44
C HIS A 378 -7.07 -14.04 16.43
N ALA A 379 -7.98 -14.68 15.69
CA ALA A 379 -9.36 -14.22 15.47
C ALA A 379 -10.15 -13.97 16.77
N VAL A 380 -10.01 -14.86 17.77
CA VAL A 380 -10.66 -14.74 19.09
C VAL A 380 -10.21 -13.47 19.82
N THR A 381 -8.90 -13.19 19.81
CA THR A 381 -8.35 -12.00 20.46
C THR A 381 -8.83 -10.73 19.75
N SER A 382 -8.83 -10.74 18.42
CA SER A 382 -9.35 -9.64 17.59
C SER A 382 -10.82 -9.34 17.94
N GLY A 383 -11.69 -10.35 17.92
CA GLY A 383 -13.11 -10.21 18.25
C GLY A 383 -13.34 -9.67 19.67
N ASN A 384 -12.61 -10.18 20.66
CA ASN A 384 -12.72 -9.69 22.04
C ASN A 384 -12.30 -8.22 22.21
N ILE A 385 -11.23 -7.79 21.55
CA ILE A 385 -10.77 -6.40 21.59
C ILE A 385 -11.83 -5.47 21.00
N VAL A 386 -12.39 -5.83 19.84
CA VAL A 386 -13.41 -5.00 19.18
C VAL A 386 -14.71 -4.99 19.98
N TYR A 387 -15.15 -6.13 20.50
CA TYR A 387 -16.34 -6.19 21.34
C TYR A 387 -16.18 -5.33 22.61
N ALA A 388 -15.04 -5.41 23.29
CA ALA A 388 -14.74 -4.55 24.43
C ALA A 388 -14.74 -3.06 24.04
N CYS A 389 -14.24 -2.72 22.85
CA CYS A 389 -14.31 -1.37 22.30
C CYS A 389 -15.77 -0.91 22.07
N MET A 390 -16.63 -1.76 21.51
CA MET A 390 -18.04 -1.44 21.29
C MET A 390 -18.79 -1.27 22.62
N ARG A 391 -18.51 -2.12 23.61
CA ARG A 391 -19.06 -1.97 24.97
C ARG A 391 -18.63 -0.66 25.61
N ALA A 392 -17.35 -0.28 25.47
CA ALA A 392 -16.87 1.01 25.95
C ALA A 392 -17.56 2.21 25.27
N LEU A 393 -17.92 2.10 23.98
CA LEU A 393 -18.72 3.12 23.28
C LEU A 393 -20.16 3.16 23.81
N GLU A 394 -20.80 2.01 24.00
CA GLU A 394 -22.19 1.92 24.48
C GLU A 394 -22.34 2.43 25.93
N ASP A 395 -21.38 2.09 26.79
CA ASP A 395 -21.38 2.45 28.21
C ASP A 395 -20.89 3.89 28.44
N ALA A 396 -20.40 4.59 27.41
CA ALA A 396 -19.89 5.94 27.53
C ALA A 396 -21.01 6.94 27.87
N ALA A 397 -21.01 7.42 29.12
CA ALA A 397 -21.96 8.42 29.62
C ALA A 397 -22.05 9.68 28.72
N ILE A 398 -20.94 10.05 28.07
CA ILE A 398 -20.86 11.20 27.14
C ILE A 398 -21.79 11.04 25.93
N LEU A 399 -22.03 9.81 25.47
CA LEU A 399 -22.97 9.54 24.38
C LEU A 399 -24.41 9.43 24.91
N ASN A 400 -24.59 9.09 26.20
CA ASN A 400 -25.90 9.06 26.86
C ASN A 400 -26.42 10.46 27.27
N GLU A 401 -25.56 11.48 27.37
CA GLU A 401 -25.96 12.89 27.57
C GLU A 401 -26.68 13.52 26.35
N LEU A 402 -26.88 12.76 25.27
CA LEU A 402 -27.71 13.15 24.12
C LEU A 402 -29.22 13.13 24.41
N ASP A 403 -29.63 12.89 25.66
CA ASP A 403 -31.01 12.99 26.11
C ASP A 403 -31.55 14.42 25.89
N LEU A 404 -32.38 14.56 24.86
CA LEU A 404 -32.86 15.82 24.28
C LEU A 404 -33.53 16.76 25.31
N GLU A 405 -34.07 16.19 26.40
CA GLU A 405 -34.77 16.91 27.46
C GLU A 405 -33.85 17.85 28.27
N LYS A 406 -32.59 17.46 28.52
CA LYS A 406 -31.64 18.30 29.28
C LYS A 406 -31.13 19.49 28.48
N ARG A 407 -31.05 19.36 27.15
CA ARG A 407 -30.59 20.43 26.23
C ARG A 407 -31.62 21.55 26.08
N ALA A 408 -32.91 21.22 26.12
CA ALA A 408 -33.99 22.20 26.03
C ALA A 408 -34.05 23.12 27.26
N HIS A 409 -33.82 22.58 28.47
CA HIS A 409 -33.81 23.37 29.70
C HIS A 409 -32.54 24.23 29.87
N SER A 410 -31.40 23.80 29.34
CA SER A 410 -30.14 24.55 29.42
C SER A 410 -30.13 25.79 28.49
N LEU A 411 -30.73 25.69 27.30
CA LEU A 411 -30.83 26.82 26.37
C LEU A 411 -31.86 27.87 26.81
N MET A 412 -32.91 27.47 27.53
CA MET A 412 -33.97 28.38 28.00
C MET A 412 -33.64 29.05 29.35
N SER A 413 -32.67 28.55 30.12
CA SER A 413 -32.29 29.11 31.44
C SER A 413 -31.10 30.08 31.40
N SER A 414 -30.47 30.28 30.23
CA SER A 414 -29.35 31.22 30.04
C SER A 414 -29.79 32.68 29.79
N GLN A 415 -30.90 33.12 30.36
CA GLN A 415 -31.19 34.54 30.51
C GLN A 415 -31.03 34.95 31.98
N VAL A 416 -30.09 35.89 32.19
CA VAL A 416 -29.86 36.66 33.42
C VAL A 416 -28.99 35.98 34.49
N ARG A 417 -27.66 35.92 34.28
CA ARG A 417 -26.68 36.24 35.35
C ARG A 417 -25.44 36.94 34.80
N SER A 418 -25.45 38.26 34.97
CA SER A 418 -24.34 39.15 35.32
C SER A 418 -23.02 39.05 34.55
N ALA A 419 -22.83 40.01 33.65
CA ALA A 419 -21.52 40.48 33.21
C ALA A 419 -20.74 41.03 34.41
N HIS A 420 -19.88 40.21 35.01
CA HIS A 420 -18.63 40.53 35.74
C HIS A 420 -18.22 39.29 36.53
N SER A 421 -17.63 38.32 35.84
CA SER A 421 -16.77 37.33 36.46
C SER A 421 -15.48 37.32 35.65
N THR A 422 -14.37 37.56 36.33
CA THR A 422 -13.03 37.67 35.77
C THR A 422 -12.66 36.44 34.97
N VAL A 423 -12.33 36.66 33.71
CA VAL A 423 -11.87 35.66 32.75
C VAL A 423 -10.61 34.98 33.26
N SER A 424 -10.74 33.71 33.65
CA SER A 424 -9.64 32.75 33.74
C SER A 424 -10.00 31.51 32.92
N GLY A 425 -9.20 31.22 31.88
CA GLY A 425 -9.15 29.91 31.21
C GLY A 425 -10.20 29.65 30.13
N TRP A 426 -10.20 30.41 29.03
CA TRP A 426 -10.93 30.05 27.81
C TRP A 426 -9.89 29.71 26.73
N GLY A 427 -9.46 28.46 26.62
CA GLY A 427 -8.39 28.06 25.70
C GLY A 427 -8.57 26.65 25.16
N GLY A 428 -8.33 26.46 23.85
CA GLY A 428 -7.95 25.20 23.17
C GLY A 428 -8.92 24.00 23.22
N ASP A 429 -9.27 23.54 24.41
CA ASP A 429 -9.72 22.17 24.66
C ASP A 429 -11.15 21.90 24.17
N HIS A 430 -12.00 22.93 24.15
CA HIS A 430 -13.38 22.80 23.65
C HIS A 430 -13.45 22.49 22.14
N TYR A 431 -12.48 22.93 21.34
CA TYR A 431 -12.47 22.62 19.90
C TYR A 431 -12.22 21.14 19.65
N PHE A 432 -11.20 20.58 20.30
CA PHE A 432 -10.83 19.18 20.16
C PHE A 432 -11.86 18.24 20.77
N LEU A 433 -12.44 18.59 21.93
CA LEU A 433 -13.53 17.83 22.53
C LEU A 433 -14.74 17.73 21.59
N ASN A 434 -15.14 18.83 20.97
CA ASN A 434 -16.26 18.85 20.02
C ASN A 434 -15.93 18.09 18.72
N GLN A 435 -14.69 18.17 18.25
CA GLN A 435 -14.24 17.42 17.07
C GLN A 435 -14.25 15.91 17.34
N ALA A 436 -13.75 15.48 18.50
CA ALA A 436 -13.76 14.08 18.89
C ALA A 436 -15.19 13.55 19.06
N ARG A 437 -16.08 14.32 19.69
CA ARG A 437 -17.51 13.98 19.78
C ARG A 437 -18.17 13.81 18.41
N SER A 438 -17.77 14.60 17.42
CA SER A 438 -18.29 14.45 16.05
C SER A 438 -17.75 13.22 15.33
N ARG A 439 -16.63 12.63 15.78
CA ARG A 439 -16.02 11.42 15.18
C ARG A 439 -16.38 10.14 15.93
N LEU A 440 -16.86 10.27 17.17
CA LEU A 440 -17.60 9.22 17.87
C LEU A 440 -19.01 9.12 17.27
N ASP A 441 -19.08 8.75 16.00
CA ASP A 441 -20.27 8.76 15.18
C ASP A 441 -20.72 7.34 14.78
N ALA A 442 -21.83 7.29 14.04
CA ALA A 442 -22.37 6.05 13.49
C ALA A 442 -21.36 5.30 12.62
N ARG A 443 -20.44 6.00 11.94
CA ARG A 443 -19.46 5.37 11.06
C ARG A 443 -18.39 4.63 11.86
N LEU A 444 -17.90 5.20 12.96
CA LEU A 444 -17.00 4.50 13.88
C LEU A 444 -17.70 3.24 14.45
N TRP A 445 -18.96 3.36 14.84
CA TRP A 445 -19.76 2.22 15.32
C TRP A 445 -19.87 1.11 14.28
N LEU A 446 -20.27 1.43 13.05
CA LEU A 446 -20.37 0.47 11.96
C LEU A 446 -19.01 -0.14 11.60
N THR A 447 -17.93 0.64 11.69
CA THR A 447 -16.55 0.14 11.48
C THR A 447 -16.21 -0.91 12.53
N CYS A 448 -16.49 -0.64 13.81
CA CYS A 448 -16.34 -1.62 14.88
C CYS A 448 -17.20 -2.87 14.63
N ARG A 449 -18.47 -2.69 14.27
CA ARG A 449 -19.40 -3.80 13.98
C ARG A 449 -18.88 -4.69 12.85
N LEU A 450 -18.37 -4.09 11.79
CA LEU A 450 -17.82 -4.82 10.64
C LEU A 450 -16.54 -5.58 11.01
N THR A 451 -15.62 -4.94 11.73
CA THR A 451 -14.38 -5.60 12.19
C THR A 451 -14.69 -6.76 13.14
N LEU A 452 -15.68 -6.61 14.03
CA LEU A 452 -16.16 -7.70 14.89
C LEU A 452 -16.72 -8.86 14.05
N ALA A 453 -17.60 -8.57 13.08
CA ALA A 453 -18.18 -9.59 12.21
C ALA A 453 -17.10 -10.35 11.42
N ARG A 454 -16.07 -9.65 10.92
CA ARG A 454 -14.91 -10.26 10.25
C ARG A 454 -14.12 -11.18 11.18
N GLY A 455 -13.78 -10.71 12.39
CA GLY A 455 -13.09 -11.52 13.39
C GLY A 455 -13.87 -12.78 13.77
N LEU A 456 -15.20 -12.68 13.91
CA LEU A 456 -16.06 -13.83 14.17
C LEU A 456 -16.15 -14.80 12.98
N ALA A 457 -16.15 -14.29 11.74
CA ALA A 457 -16.10 -15.12 10.54
C ALA A 457 -14.81 -15.96 10.50
N GLU A 458 -13.67 -15.35 10.84
CA GLU A 458 -12.38 -16.02 10.92
C GLU A 458 -12.32 -17.07 12.04
N GLU A 459 -12.92 -16.81 13.20
CA GLU A 459 -13.06 -17.81 14.27
C GLU A 459 -13.91 -19.00 13.80
N ASP A 460 -15.03 -18.71 13.12
CA ASP A 460 -15.99 -19.72 12.68
C ASP A 460 -15.44 -20.63 11.58
N GLY A 461 -14.67 -20.07 10.64
CA GLY A 461 -14.07 -20.78 9.49
C GLY A 461 -12.65 -21.31 9.72
N GLY A 462 -11.98 -20.90 10.80
CA GLY A 462 -10.60 -21.27 11.11
C GLY A 462 -10.43 -22.32 12.22
N MET A 463 -9.21 -22.45 12.73
CA MET A 463 -8.85 -23.32 13.86
C MET A 463 -9.38 -22.83 15.23
N GLY A 464 -10.07 -21.68 15.29
CA GLY A 464 -10.45 -20.97 16.52
C GLY A 464 -11.39 -21.74 17.46
N LYS A 465 -12.22 -22.64 16.94
CA LYS A 465 -13.17 -23.45 17.74
C LYS A 465 -12.52 -24.61 18.51
N LEU A 466 -11.23 -24.89 18.30
CA LEU A 466 -10.54 -26.04 18.91
C LEU A 466 -10.40 -25.92 20.44
N GLY A 467 -10.62 -24.74 21.02
CA GLY A 467 -10.52 -24.47 22.47
C GLY A 467 -11.76 -24.78 23.32
N GLY A 468 -12.87 -25.25 22.71
CA GLY A 468 -14.14 -25.49 23.39
C GLY A 468 -15.00 -24.23 23.63
N SER A 469 -16.26 -24.43 24.03
CA SER A 469 -17.28 -23.35 24.13
C SER A 469 -16.91 -22.19 25.07
N THR A 470 -16.03 -22.43 26.04
CA THR A 470 -15.59 -21.45 27.04
C THR A 470 -14.59 -20.42 26.53
N ARG A 471 -13.92 -20.70 25.40
CA ARG A 471 -12.95 -19.77 24.75
C ARG A 471 -13.49 -19.15 23.46
N SER A 472 -14.71 -19.51 23.06
CA SER A 472 -15.34 -18.99 21.85
C SER A 472 -15.96 -17.62 22.10
N VAL A 473 -15.67 -16.66 21.23
CA VAL A 473 -16.31 -15.33 21.28
C VAL A 473 -17.78 -15.48 20.86
N THR A 474 -18.04 -16.32 19.88
CA THR A 474 -19.37 -16.61 19.32
C THR A 474 -20.38 -17.11 20.37
N SER A 475 -19.94 -17.89 21.36
CA SER A 475 -20.84 -18.41 22.41
C SER A 475 -21.30 -17.34 23.41
N SER A 476 -20.52 -16.25 23.55
CA SER A 476 -20.79 -15.17 24.51
C SER A 476 -21.45 -13.95 23.86
N ILE A 477 -21.09 -13.64 22.61
CA ILE A 477 -21.43 -12.37 21.94
C ILE A 477 -22.36 -12.56 20.74
N GLY A 478 -22.59 -13.80 20.29
CA GLY A 478 -23.43 -14.12 19.13
C GLY A 478 -22.62 -14.41 17.86
N SER A 479 -23.28 -14.95 16.84
CA SER A 479 -22.63 -15.41 15.59
C SER A 479 -22.30 -14.28 14.62
N CYS A 480 -21.36 -14.53 13.71
CA CYS A 480 -21.04 -13.61 12.61
C CYS A 480 -22.29 -13.17 11.83
N LEU A 481 -23.17 -14.11 11.48
CA LEU A 481 -24.42 -13.80 10.75
C LEU A 481 -25.36 -12.89 11.54
N HIS A 482 -25.42 -13.05 12.87
CA HIS A 482 -26.22 -12.18 13.73
C HIS A 482 -25.71 -10.74 13.70
N HIS A 483 -24.38 -10.55 13.82
CA HIS A 483 -23.76 -9.23 13.74
C HIS A 483 -23.79 -8.63 12.33
N CYS A 484 -23.76 -9.45 11.28
CA CYS A 484 -23.98 -8.98 9.91
C CYS A 484 -25.41 -8.43 9.74
N GLN A 485 -26.43 -9.12 10.27
CA GLN A 485 -27.80 -8.61 10.20
C GLN A 485 -27.97 -7.30 10.96
N GLN A 486 -27.46 -7.21 12.19
CA GLN A 486 -27.48 -5.95 12.94
C GLN A 486 -26.75 -4.83 12.21
N GLY A 487 -25.57 -5.12 11.65
CA GLY A 487 -24.80 -4.16 10.87
C GLY A 487 -25.53 -3.70 9.61
N LEU A 488 -26.30 -4.58 8.95
CA LEU A 488 -27.15 -4.23 7.81
C LEU A 488 -28.27 -3.28 8.23
N ASP A 489 -29.00 -3.61 9.29
CA ASP A 489 -30.11 -2.80 9.80
C ASP A 489 -29.59 -1.41 10.25
N GLU A 490 -28.45 -1.38 10.93
CA GLU A 490 -27.76 -0.15 11.35
C GLU A 490 -27.31 0.67 10.13
N ALA A 491 -26.60 0.05 9.17
CA ALA A 491 -26.10 0.75 7.98
C ALA A 491 -27.24 1.27 7.09
N GLU A 492 -28.36 0.54 7.00
CA GLU A 492 -29.57 0.98 6.32
C GLU A 492 -30.19 2.20 7.01
N ALA A 493 -30.29 2.18 8.34
CA ALA A 493 -30.78 3.32 9.11
C ALA A 493 -29.91 4.58 8.93
N PHE A 494 -28.60 4.40 8.74
CA PHE A 494 -27.67 5.50 8.49
C PHE A 494 -27.52 5.88 7.01
N GLY A 495 -28.06 5.07 6.08
CA GLY A 495 -27.97 5.29 4.64
C GLY A 495 -26.58 5.05 4.04
N ASP A 496 -25.73 4.23 4.67
CA ASP A 496 -24.39 3.90 4.17
C ASP A 496 -24.42 2.68 3.23
N ILE A 497 -24.52 2.95 1.92
CA ILE A 497 -24.67 1.92 0.89
C ILE A 497 -23.44 1.00 0.80
N GLU A 498 -22.23 1.52 1.01
CA GLU A 498 -21.00 0.72 0.90
C GLU A 498 -20.90 -0.26 2.06
N LEU A 499 -21.16 0.19 3.29
CA LEU A 499 -21.16 -0.70 4.46
C LEU A 499 -22.31 -1.71 4.42
N MET A 500 -23.50 -1.32 3.93
CA MET A 500 -24.59 -2.27 3.67
C MET A 500 -24.16 -3.38 2.70
N ALA A 501 -23.49 -3.02 1.61
CA ALA A 501 -22.99 -3.99 0.65
C ALA A 501 -21.90 -4.89 1.27
N GLU A 502 -21.07 -4.35 2.16
CA GLU A 502 -19.97 -5.08 2.79
C GLU A 502 -20.47 -6.12 3.80
N PHE A 503 -21.45 -5.76 4.64
CA PHE A 503 -22.13 -6.73 5.51
C PHE A 503 -22.90 -7.78 4.72
N SER A 504 -23.55 -7.39 3.61
CA SER A 504 -24.29 -8.31 2.74
C SER A 504 -23.34 -9.34 2.13
N LEU A 505 -22.21 -8.88 1.56
CA LEU A 505 -21.22 -9.76 0.96
C LEU A 505 -20.59 -10.69 2.02
N LEU A 506 -20.27 -10.18 3.21
CA LEU A 506 -19.74 -10.99 4.30
C LEU A 506 -20.73 -12.07 4.74
N SER A 507 -22.02 -11.73 4.85
CA SER A 507 -23.10 -12.68 5.17
C SER A 507 -23.23 -13.77 4.09
N VAL A 508 -23.16 -13.40 2.81
CA VAL A 508 -23.17 -14.35 1.69
C VAL A 508 -21.98 -15.31 1.79
N VAL A 509 -20.75 -14.79 1.93
CA VAL A 509 -19.54 -15.61 2.06
C VAL A 509 -19.64 -16.59 3.23
N GLN A 510 -20.16 -16.14 4.38
CA GLN A 510 -20.32 -17.00 5.56
C GLN A 510 -21.36 -18.11 5.35
N ASN A 511 -22.47 -17.82 4.66
CA ASN A 511 -23.46 -18.85 4.31
C ASN A 511 -22.87 -19.89 3.34
N LEU A 512 -22.08 -19.46 2.36
CA LEU A 512 -21.39 -20.35 1.43
C LEU A 512 -20.37 -21.26 2.13
N GLN A 513 -19.60 -20.72 3.07
CA GLN A 513 -18.66 -21.51 3.89
C GLN A 513 -19.36 -22.58 4.74
N GLN A 514 -20.60 -22.33 5.16
CA GLN A 514 -21.45 -23.30 5.86
C GLN A 514 -22.12 -24.31 4.91
N GLY A 515 -21.84 -24.25 3.61
CA GLY A 515 -22.43 -25.13 2.59
C GLY A 515 -23.88 -24.79 2.24
N LYS A 516 -24.39 -23.62 2.63
CA LYS A 516 -25.74 -23.17 2.30
C LYS A 516 -25.72 -22.49 0.94
N MET A 517 -26.26 -23.16 -0.08
CA MET A 517 -26.44 -22.60 -1.42
C MET A 517 -27.94 -22.37 -1.64
N ALA A 518 -28.41 -21.14 -1.42
CA ALA A 518 -29.82 -20.76 -1.62
C ALA A 518 -29.96 -19.75 -2.76
N THR A 519 -31.09 -19.77 -3.45
CA THR A 519 -31.46 -18.76 -4.48
C THR A 519 -31.47 -17.35 -3.90
N ASP A 520 -31.83 -17.22 -2.63
CA ASP A 520 -31.86 -15.97 -1.89
C ASP A 520 -30.47 -15.31 -1.80
N LEU A 521 -29.38 -16.10 -1.86
CA LEU A 521 -28.01 -15.56 -1.89
C LEU A 521 -27.68 -14.89 -3.25
N LEU A 522 -28.27 -15.38 -4.34
CA LEU A 522 -28.11 -14.76 -5.65
C LEU A 522 -28.91 -13.46 -5.72
N GLU A 523 -30.15 -13.45 -5.22
CA GLU A 523 -30.98 -12.24 -5.16
C GLU A 523 -30.33 -11.15 -4.30
N THR A 524 -29.74 -11.52 -3.15
CA THR A 524 -29.01 -10.56 -2.30
C THR A 524 -27.79 -9.98 -3.01
N LEU A 525 -26.99 -10.79 -3.72
CA LEU A 525 -25.88 -10.30 -4.54
C LEU A 525 -26.34 -9.41 -5.69
N GLU A 526 -27.42 -9.74 -6.38
CA GLU A 526 -27.98 -8.90 -7.46
C GLU A 526 -28.43 -7.54 -6.93
N ASN A 527 -29.09 -7.51 -5.77
CA ASN A 527 -29.49 -6.28 -5.11
C ASN A 527 -28.27 -5.42 -4.70
N VAL A 528 -27.21 -6.04 -4.18
CA VAL A 528 -25.96 -5.36 -3.83
C VAL A 528 -25.29 -4.76 -5.07
N ILE A 529 -25.14 -5.55 -6.13
CA ILE A 529 -24.53 -5.11 -7.40
C ILE A 529 -25.31 -3.93 -7.96
N PHE A 530 -26.64 -4.03 -8.02
CA PHE A 530 -27.52 -2.98 -8.52
C PHE A 530 -27.34 -1.67 -7.72
N ARG A 531 -27.42 -1.72 -6.39
CA ARG A 531 -27.26 -0.53 -5.53
C ARG A 531 -25.89 0.12 -5.66
N LEU A 532 -24.83 -0.68 -5.78
CA LEU A 532 -23.48 -0.16 -5.96
C LEU A 532 -23.32 0.47 -7.36
N GLU A 533 -23.79 -0.17 -8.42
CA GLU A 533 -23.71 0.38 -9.80
C GLU A 533 -24.50 1.68 -9.98
N GLU A 534 -25.64 1.84 -9.30
CA GLU A 534 -26.45 3.07 -9.35
C GLU A 534 -25.84 4.23 -8.55
N SER A 535 -24.88 3.95 -7.66
CA SER A 535 -24.28 4.99 -6.82
C SER A 535 -23.40 5.93 -7.67
N PRO A 536 -23.66 7.26 -7.66
CA PRO A 536 -22.93 8.21 -8.50
C PRO A 536 -21.49 8.45 -8.06
N ALA A 537 -21.13 8.08 -6.83
CA ALA A 537 -19.83 8.37 -6.23
C ALA A 537 -19.35 7.20 -5.35
N LEU A 538 -18.99 6.08 -5.98
CA LEU A 538 -18.33 4.97 -5.30
C LEU A 538 -16.88 5.28 -4.96
N SER A 539 -16.48 4.95 -3.72
CA SER A 539 -15.08 4.92 -3.30
C SER A 539 -14.30 3.81 -4.02
N PHE A 540 -12.97 3.86 -3.95
CA PHE A 540 -12.13 2.77 -4.47
C PHE A 540 -12.40 1.43 -3.77
N SER A 541 -12.79 1.48 -2.49
CA SER A 541 -13.22 0.30 -1.73
C SER A 541 -14.59 -0.19 -2.21
N GLY A 542 -15.54 0.72 -2.40
CA GLY A 542 -16.88 0.41 -2.93
C GLY A 542 -16.84 -0.19 -4.34
N ARG A 543 -15.94 0.27 -5.22
CA ARG A 543 -15.73 -0.35 -6.54
C ARG A 543 -15.10 -1.74 -6.45
N LEU A 544 -14.14 -1.92 -5.56
CA LEU A 544 -13.57 -3.25 -5.31
C LEU A 544 -14.66 -4.20 -4.79
N LEU A 545 -15.50 -3.74 -3.88
CA LEU A 545 -16.64 -4.48 -3.33
C LEU A 545 -17.67 -4.85 -4.38
N LEU A 546 -17.97 -3.94 -5.31
CA LEU A 546 -18.80 -4.20 -6.49
C LEU A 546 -18.21 -5.34 -7.33
N VAL A 547 -16.90 -5.27 -7.65
CA VAL A 547 -16.23 -6.32 -8.43
C VAL A 547 -16.25 -7.66 -7.70
N LEU A 548 -15.98 -7.69 -6.39
CA LEU A 548 -16.04 -8.92 -5.59
C LEU A 548 -17.45 -9.51 -5.58
N SER A 549 -18.49 -8.68 -5.50
CA SER A 549 -19.90 -9.12 -5.58
C SER A 549 -20.23 -9.72 -6.95
N ILE A 550 -19.77 -9.09 -8.04
CA ILE A 550 -19.93 -9.62 -9.41
C ILE A 550 -19.24 -10.98 -9.57
N ILE A 551 -18.00 -11.11 -9.07
CA ILE A 551 -17.26 -12.38 -9.10
C ILE A 551 -18.02 -13.46 -8.32
N GLN A 552 -18.45 -13.14 -7.09
CA GLN A 552 -19.15 -14.08 -6.22
C GLN A 552 -20.47 -14.56 -6.83
N HIS A 553 -21.24 -13.66 -7.46
CA HIS A 553 -22.48 -13.99 -8.17
C HIS A 553 -22.21 -14.96 -9.32
N ALA A 554 -21.22 -14.64 -10.16
CA ALA A 554 -20.86 -15.45 -11.32
C ALA A 554 -20.32 -16.84 -10.95
N ASP A 555 -19.63 -16.96 -9.80
CA ASP A 555 -19.06 -18.21 -9.28
C ASP A 555 -20.14 -19.16 -8.73
N ILE A 556 -21.19 -18.64 -8.06
CA ILE A 556 -22.22 -19.48 -7.39
C ILE A 556 -23.46 -19.76 -8.24
N ARG A 557 -23.61 -19.08 -9.37
CA ARG A 557 -24.78 -19.19 -10.25
C ARG A 557 -24.93 -20.62 -10.81
N PRO A 558 -26.04 -21.33 -10.54
CA PRO A 558 -26.31 -22.60 -11.20
C PRO A 558 -26.78 -22.39 -12.64
N PRO A 559 -26.54 -23.35 -13.55
CA PRO A 559 -26.98 -23.25 -14.96
C PRO A 559 -28.51 -23.20 -15.13
N SER A 560 -29.27 -23.57 -14.09
CA SER A 560 -30.74 -23.56 -14.04
C SER A 560 -31.34 -22.26 -13.48
N HIS A 561 -30.52 -21.27 -13.09
CA HIS A 561 -31.02 -20.02 -12.50
C HIS A 561 -31.79 -19.18 -13.53
N GLU A 562 -32.89 -18.55 -13.09
CA GLU A 562 -33.68 -17.65 -13.91
C GLU A 562 -32.86 -16.43 -14.38
N SER A 563 -33.37 -15.74 -15.40
CA SER A 563 -32.72 -14.53 -15.92
C SER A 563 -32.68 -13.46 -14.83
N SER A 564 -31.47 -13.03 -14.45
CA SER A 564 -31.24 -11.86 -13.62
C SER A 564 -31.82 -10.62 -14.28
N ALA A 565 -32.27 -9.67 -13.45
CA ALA A 565 -32.66 -8.33 -13.89
C ALA A 565 -31.50 -7.55 -14.52
N VAL A 566 -30.26 -7.90 -14.17
CA VAL A 566 -29.04 -7.30 -14.71
C VAL A 566 -28.52 -8.19 -15.86
N PRO A 567 -28.63 -7.76 -17.14
CA PRO A 567 -28.45 -8.67 -18.28
C PRO A 567 -27.06 -9.30 -18.39
N TYR A 568 -26.00 -8.60 -17.98
CA TYR A 568 -24.63 -9.10 -18.09
C TYR A 568 -24.29 -10.17 -17.04
N LEU A 569 -25.09 -10.28 -15.96
CA LEU A 569 -24.96 -11.32 -14.93
C LEU A 569 -25.55 -12.68 -15.38
N ASN A 570 -26.23 -12.73 -16.53
CA ASN A 570 -26.78 -13.96 -17.09
C ASN A 570 -25.74 -14.89 -17.72
N ASN A 571 -24.52 -14.40 -17.92
CA ASN A 571 -23.41 -15.19 -18.43
C ASN A 571 -22.16 -14.89 -17.59
N SER A 572 -21.59 -15.92 -16.96
CA SER A 572 -20.42 -15.77 -16.08
C SER A 572 -19.23 -15.12 -16.81
N LEU A 573 -19.04 -15.41 -18.11
CA LEU A 573 -17.97 -14.80 -18.90
C LEU A 573 -18.17 -13.29 -19.10
N SER A 574 -19.41 -12.82 -19.31
CA SER A 574 -19.68 -11.39 -19.41
C SER A 574 -19.54 -10.69 -18.06
N ALA A 575 -19.95 -11.35 -16.97
CA ALA A 575 -19.75 -10.85 -15.61
C ALA A 575 -18.26 -10.70 -15.27
N TYR A 576 -17.42 -11.71 -15.55
CA TYR A 576 -15.97 -11.61 -15.34
C TYR A 576 -15.32 -10.51 -16.18
N LYS A 577 -15.72 -10.38 -17.45
CA LYS A 577 -15.23 -9.29 -18.32
C LYS A 577 -15.61 -7.91 -17.78
N ARG A 578 -16.84 -7.75 -17.27
CA ARG A 578 -17.31 -6.52 -16.62
C ARG A 578 -16.48 -6.22 -15.36
N GLY A 579 -16.25 -7.22 -14.51
CA GLY A 579 -15.37 -7.09 -13.35
C GLY A 579 -13.95 -6.64 -13.72
N MET A 580 -13.35 -7.24 -14.75
CA MET A 580 -12.02 -6.82 -15.25
C MET A 580 -12.01 -5.37 -15.74
N THR A 581 -13.05 -4.92 -16.45
CA THR A 581 -13.11 -3.53 -16.92
C THR A 581 -13.13 -2.52 -15.77
N HIS A 582 -13.87 -2.81 -14.69
CA HIS A 582 -13.88 -1.94 -13.51
C HIS A 582 -12.52 -1.88 -12.81
N LEU A 583 -11.82 -3.02 -12.68
CA LEU A 583 -10.48 -3.05 -12.08
C LEU A 583 -9.46 -2.28 -12.91
N LEU A 584 -9.52 -2.38 -14.24
CA LEU A 584 -8.62 -1.65 -15.14
C LEU A 584 -8.86 -0.14 -15.11
N GLU A 585 -10.12 0.27 -15.05
CA GLU A 585 -10.48 1.68 -14.86
C GLU A 585 -9.93 2.21 -13.54
N GLN A 586 -10.06 1.43 -12.46
CA GLN A 586 -9.50 1.75 -11.16
C GLN A 586 -7.96 1.82 -11.19
N LEU A 587 -7.27 0.89 -11.87
CA LEU A 587 -5.82 0.93 -12.04
C LEU A 587 -5.35 2.17 -12.82
N THR A 588 -6.11 2.58 -13.83
CA THR A 588 -5.83 3.80 -14.62
C THR A 588 -5.95 5.05 -13.74
N GLN A 589 -6.98 5.12 -12.89
CA GLN A 589 -7.16 6.22 -11.93
C GLN A 589 -6.08 6.25 -10.85
N LEU A 590 -5.50 5.09 -10.50
CA LEU A 590 -4.37 4.96 -9.59
C LEU A 590 -3.00 5.21 -10.28
N GLY A 591 -3.00 5.60 -11.57
CA GLY A 591 -1.80 6.01 -12.31
C GLY A 591 -1.02 4.87 -12.97
N SER A 592 -1.64 3.71 -13.20
CA SER A 592 -1.04 2.62 -13.97
C SER A 592 -1.44 2.65 -15.44
N ASP A 593 -0.51 2.33 -16.33
CA ASP A 593 -0.79 2.20 -17.76
C ASP A 593 -1.47 0.85 -18.05
N VAL A 594 -2.53 0.87 -18.87
CA VAL A 594 -3.35 -0.30 -19.20
C VAL A 594 -3.43 -0.52 -20.69
N ASN A 595 -3.28 -1.78 -21.13
CA ASN A 595 -3.57 -2.20 -22.49
C ASN A 595 -5.02 -2.70 -22.58
N LEU A 596 -5.87 -1.89 -23.22
CA LEU A 596 -7.29 -2.21 -23.40
C LEU A 596 -7.55 -3.39 -24.36
N VAL A 597 -6.58 -3.73 -25.23
CA VAL A 597 -6.69 -4.89 -26.13
C VAL A 597 -6.53 -6.20 -25.37
N ASP A 598 -5.67 -6.18 -24.36
CA ASP A 598 -5.24 -7.37 -23.63
C ASP A 598 -5.91 -7.49 -22.26
N ILE A 599 -6.77 -6.51 -21.94
CA ILE A 599 -7.47 -6.39 -20.65
C ILE A 599 -6.46 -6.64 -19.51
N SER A 600 -5.32 -5.95 -19.58
CA SER A 600 -4.19 -6.12 -18.65
C SER A 600 -3.41 -4.82 -18.48
N PRO A 601 -2.78 -4.62 -17.31
CA PRO A 601 -1.85 -3.51 -17.12
C PRO A 601 -0.55 -3.77 -17.91
N ILE A 602 0.14 -2.69 -18.27
CA ILE A 602 1.37 -2.74 -19.06
C ILE A 602 2.56 -2.97 -18.13
N SER A 603 3.38 -3.98 -18.44
CA SER A 603 4.65 -4.24 -17.75
C SER A 603 5.78 -3.36 -18.29
N PRO A 604 6.70 -2.86 -17.43
CA PRO A 604 6.75 -3.02 -15.97
C PRO A 604 5.78 -2.10 -15.23
N LEU A 605 5.15 -2.63 -14.16
CA LEU A 605 4.17 -1.89 -13.37
C LEU A 605 4.79 -0.69 -12.64
N HIS A 606 4.03 0.39 -12.53
CA HIS A 606 4.41 1.59 -11.78
C HIS A 606 4.33 1.39 -10.26
N ASN A 607 3.40 0.56 -9.82
CA ASN A 607 3.19 0.22 -8.42
C ASN A 607 2.77 -1.25 -8.29
N ILE A 608 3.60 -2.06 -7.63
CA ILE A 608 3.36 -3.49 -7.43
C ILE A 608 2.42 -3.79 -6.24
N TYR A 609 2.08 -2.80 -5.42
CA TYR A 609 1.29 -2.93 -4.20
C TYR A 609 -0.20 -2.61 -4.37
N LEU A 610 -0.67 -2.36 -5.60
CA LEU A 610 -2.06 -1.97 -5.85
C LEU A 610 -3.01 -3.15 -5.56
N GLN A 611 -3.94 -2.95 -4.62
CA GLN A 611 -4.94 -3.95 -4.23
C GLN A 611 -5.76 -4.54 -5.40
N PRO A 612 -6.18 -3.77 -6.44
CA PRO A 612 -6.92 -4.30 -7.59
C PRO A 612 -6.19 -5.38 -8.40
N LEU A 613 -4.87 -5.52 -8.26
CA LEU A 613 -4.10 -6.55 -8.97
C LEU A 613 -4.51 -7.97 -8.57
N LEU A 614 -4.86 -8.19 -7.29
CA LEU A 614 -5.21 -9.51 -6.76
C LEU A 614 -6.50 -10.08 -7.39
N PRO A 615 -7.66 -9.39 -7.33
CA PRO A 615 -8.87 -9.87 -7.98
C PRO A 615 -8.74 -9.94 -9.51
N LEU A 616 -7.85 -9.13 -10.12
CA LEU A 616 -7.57 -9.21 -11.55
C LEU A 616 -6.87 -10.52 -11.93
N ILE A 617 -5.89 -10.97 -11.13
CA ILE A 617 -5.22 -12.27 -11.30
C ILE A 617 -6.25 -13.40 -11.17
N ASP A 618 -7.12 -13.32 -10.16
CA ASP A 618 -8.18 -14.29 -9.90
C ASP A 618 -9.22 -14.35 -11.03
N LEU A 619 -9.54 -13.21 -11.67
CA LEU A 619 -10.40 -13.15 -12.84
C LEU A 619 -9.76 -13.75 -14.09
N LYS A 620 -8.45 -13.54 -14.30
CA LYS A 620 -7.72 -14.14 -15.43
C LYS A 620 -7.68 -15.67 -15.36
N LEU A 621 -7.64 -16.22 -14.14
CA LEU A 621 -7.79 -17.67 -13.94
C LEU A 621 -9.20 -18.16 -14.37
N ARG A 622 -10.26 -17.40 -14.07
CA ARG A 622 -11.66 -17.78 -14.35
C ARG A 622 -12.06 -17.66 -15.83
N VAL A 623 -11.45 -16.74 -16.57
CA VAL A 623 -11.80 -16.43 -17.99
C VAL A 623 -11.12 -17.39 -18.99
N ALA A 624 -10.26 -18.28 -18.52
CA ALA A 624 -9.42 -19.10 -19.36
C ALA A 624 -10.18 -20.22 -20.14
N GLU A 625 -10.73 -19.91 -21.32
CA GLU A 625 -11.26 -20.90 -22.28
C GLU A 625 -10.39 -21.13 -23.55
N TRP A 626 -10.08 -22.42 -23.78
CA TRP A 626 -9.37 -23.07 -24.91
C TRP A 626 -8.12 -22.39 -25.49
N GLN A 627 -8.25 -21.31 -26.27
CA GLN A 627 -7.14 -20.71 -27.05
C GLN A 627 -6.74 -19.30 -26.59
N THR A 628 -7.72 -18.46 -26.24
CA THR A 628 -7.45 -17.19 -25.54
C THR A 628 -7.03 -17.43 -24.09
N ALA A 629 -7.38 -18.59 -23.52
CA ALA A 629 -6.98 -19.03 -22.19
C ALA A 629 -5.49 -18.95 -21.92
N VAL A 630 -4.66 -19.46 -22.83
CA VAL A 630 -3.21 -19.53 -22.63
C VAL A 630 -2.65 -18.13 -22.43
N ARG A 631 -3.11 -17.18 -23.25
CA ARG A 631 -2.70 -15.77 -23.15
C ARG A 631 -3.14 -15.14 -21.83
N GLU A 632 -4.39 -15.32 -21.43
CA GLU A 632 -4.90 -14.76 -20.16
C GLU A 632 -4.19 -15.37 -18.94
N LEU A 633 -3.89 -16.67 -18.97
CA LEU A 633 -3.13 -17.35 -17.92
C LEU A 633 -1.67 -16.89 -17.88
N GLU A 634 -1.03 -16.69 -19.03
CA GLU A 634 0.34 -16.15 -19.10
C GLU A 634 0.40 -14.72 -18.55
N LEU A 635 -0.57 -13.86 -18.90
CA LEU A 635 -0.69 -12.51 -18.32
C LEU A 635 -0.97 -12.56 -16.81
N GLY A 636 -1.88 -13.43 -16.37
CA GLY A 636 -2.16 -13.63 -14.94
C GLY A 636 -0.93 -14.10 -14.16
N LEU A 637 -0.12 -14.98 -14.75
CA LEU A 637 1.13 -15.47 -14.17
C LEU A 637 2.20 -14.37 -14.08
N GLU A 638 2.31 -13.52 -15.10
CA GLU A 638 3.20 -12.35 -15.07
C GLU A 638 2.80 -11.40 -13.94
N LEU A 639 1.50 -11.11 -13.79
CA LEU A 639 0.98 -10.28 -12.70
C LEU A 639 1.21 -10.91 -11.33
N ALA A 640 0.94 -12.22 -11.18
CA ALA A 640 1.16 -12.93 -9.91
C ALA A 640 2.63 -12.91 -9.46
N ARG A 641 3.58 -12.92 -10.40
CA ARG A 641 5.02 -12.86 -10.14
C ARG A 641 5.55 -11.45 -9.90
N THR A 642 4.90 -10.43 -10.45
CA THR A 642 5.30 -9.02 -10.32
C THR A 642 4.64 -8.31 -9.15
N ALA A 643 3.41 -8.70 -8.77
CA ALA A 643 2.71 -8.12 -7.63
C ALA A 643 3.47 -8.34 -6.32
N ALA A 644 3.40 -7.36 -5.41
CA ALA A 644 4.12 -7.40 -4.14
C ALA A 644 3.71 -8.57 -3.23
N CYS A 645 2.42 -8.91 -3.21
CA CYS A 645 1.91 -9.98 -2.36
C CYS A 645 2.40 -11.37 -2.78
N GLN A 646 2.79 -11.60 -4.05
CA GLN A 646 3.26 -12.90 -4.57
C GLN A 646 2.50 -14.13 -4.03
N ARG A 647 1.16 -14.17 -4.15
CA ARG A 647 0.32 -15.28 -3.67
C ARG A 647 0.66 -16.60 -4.38
N LYS A 648 1.56 -17.38 -3.78
CA LYS A 648 2.06 -18.66 -4.33
C LYS A 648 0.98 -19.72 -4.60
N PRO A 649 -0.09 -19.86 -3.80
CA PRO A 649 -1.16 -20.79 -4.12
C PRO A 649 -1.87 -20.45 -5.43
N VAL A 650 -2.12 -19.17 -5.70
CA VAL A 650 -2.74 -18.71 -6.96
C VAL A 650 -1.79 -18.89 -8.14
N GLU A 651 -0.49 -18.61 -7.96
CA GLU A 651 0.54 -18.90 -8.96
C GLU A 651 0.58 -20.40 -9.32
N ALA A 652 0.52 -21.29 -8.32
CA ALA A 652 0.49 -22.72 -8.52
C ALA A 652 -0.76 -23.18 -9.28
N GLN A 653 -1.93 -22.62 -8.94
CA GLN A 653 -3.19 -22.93 -9.61
C GLN A 653 -3.20 -22.47 -11.07
N LEU A 654 -2.67 -21.28 -11.37
CA LEU A 654 -2.48 -20.78 -12.75
C LEU A 654 -1.57 -21.69 -13.57
N LEU A 655 -0.47 -22.18 -12.97
CA LEU A 655 0.43 -23.12 -13.63
C LEU A 655 -0.22 -24.48 -13.90
N LEU A 656 -1.03 -24.97 -12.97
CA LEU A 656 -1.76 -26.23 -13.14
C LEU A 656 -2.78 -26.13 -14.29
N THR A 657 -3.63 -25.10 -14.30
CA THR A 657 -4.63 -24.90 -15.36
C THR A 657 -3.97 -24.67 -16.71
N LEU A 658 -2.88 -23.91 -16.75
CA LEU A 658 -2.08 -23.73 -17.96
C LEU A 658 -1.53 -25.08 -18.48
N GLY A 659 -1.00 -25.92 -17.59
CA GLY A 659 -0.52 -27.26 -17.95
C GLY A 659 -1.63 -28.17 -18.50
N GLN A 660 -2.84 -28.11 -17.92
CA GLN A 660 -4.01 -28.87 -18.40
C GLN A 660 -4.41 -28.46 -19.82
N ILE A 661 -4.49 -27.16 -20.10
CA ILE A 661 -4.83 -26.64 -21.44
C ILE A 661 -3.73 -26.98 -22.45
N GLN A 662 -2.45 -26.81 -22.07
CA GLN A 662 -1.33 -27.16 -22.94
C GLN A 662 -1.30 -28.67 -23.27
N ARG A 663 -1.72 -29.55 -22.35
CA ARG A 663 -1.90 -30.98 -22.64
C ARG A 663 -2.99 -31.23 -23.69
N GLN A 664 -4.11 -30.52 -23.62
CA GLN A 664 -5.15 -30.62 -24.64
C GLN A 664 -4.63 -30.12 -26.00
N MET A 665 -3.86 -29.03 -26.02
CA MET A 665 -3.20 -28.52 -27.22
C MET A 665 -2.14 -29.48 -27.79
N LEU A 666 -1.46 -30.25 -26.95
CA LEU A 666 -0.54 -31.31 -27.36
C LEU A 666 -1.27 -32.40 -28.17
N GLN A 667 -2.50 -32.77 -27.79
CA GLN A 667 -3.30 -33.74 -28.55
C GLN A 667 -3.63 -33.24 -29.97
N ASN A 668 -3.70 -31.91 -30.14
CA ASN A 668 -3.89 -31.24 -31.42
C ASN A 668 -2.56 -30.91 -32.15
N GLY A 669 -1.41 -31.32 -31.61
CA GLY A 669 -0.08 -31.12 -32.21
C GLY A 669 0.49 -29.70 -32.12
N GLN A 670 -0.09 -28.83 -31.28
CA GLN A 670 0.31 -27.41 -31.20
C GLN A 670 1.45 -27.14 -30.20
N VAL A 671 1.64 -28.00 -29.21
CA VAL A 671 2.60 -27.81 -28.11
C VAL A 671 3.46 -29.07 -27.95
N SER A 672 4.73 -28.92 -27.54
CA SER A 672 5.63 -30.06 -27.30
C SER A 672 5.39 -30.69 -25.92
N PRO A 673 5.58 -32.01 -25.75
CA PRO A 673 5.42 -32.69 -24.45
C PRO A 673 6.29 -32.07 -23.34
N SER A 674 7.51 -31.65 -23.67
CA SER A 674 8.45 -31.05 -22.72
C SER A 674 7.94 -29.72 -22.15
N LYS A 675 7.28 -28.87 -22.96
CA LYS A 675 6.70 -27.61 -22.48
C LYS A 675 5.63 -27.88 -21.41
N VAL A 676 4.75 -28.85 -21.66
CA VAL A 676 3.68 -29.23 -20.73
C VAL A 676 4.25 -29.75 -19.41
N VAL A 677 5.23 -30.65 -19.47
CA VAL A 677 5.88 -31.22 -18.29
C VAL A 677 6.57 -30.12 -17.46
N ASN A 678 7.32 -29.22 -18.10
CA ASN A 678 8.00 -28.12 -17.39
C ASN A 678 7.02 -27.19 -16.67
N THR A 679 5.89 -26.85 -17.30
CA THR A 679 4.83 -26.04 -16.67
C THR A 679 4.24 -26.76 -15.45
N LEU A 680 3.94 -28.06 -15.54
CA LEU A 680 3.39 -28.85 -14.44
C LEU A 680 4.40 -29.07 -13.30
N VAL A 681 5.69 -29.26 -13.61
CA VAL A 681 6.77 -29.31 -12.61
C VAL A 681 6.87 -27.97 -11.87
N GLY A 682 6.73 -26.85 -12.58
CA GLY A 682 6.66 -25.53 -11.97
C GLY A 682 5.51 -25.39 -10.97
N ALA A 683 4.32 -25.92 -11.29
CA ALA A 683 3.19 -25.96 -10.35
C ALA A 683 3.54 -26.74 -9.08
N VAL A 684 4.14 -27.92 -9.22
CA VAL A 684 4.56 -28.76 -8.08
C VAL A 684 5.60 -28.04 -7.21
N GLN A 685 6.62 -27.45 -7.83
CA GLN A 685 7.66 -26.69 -7.11
C GLN A 685 7.07 -25.51 -6.34
N CYS A 686 6.13 -24.79 -6.96
CA CYS A 686 5.43 -23.67 -6.31
C CYS A 686 4.67 -24.16 -5.06
N THR A 687 3.81 -25.18 -5.20
CA THR A 687 3.07 -25.75 -4.05
C THR A 687 3.95 -26.34 -2.97
N PHE A 688 5.10 -26.91 -3.34
CA PHE A 688 6.01 -27.52 -2.39
C PHE A 688 6.65 -26.48 -1.46
N ILE A 689 6.89 -25.26 -1.96
CA ILE A 689 7.49 -24.15 -1.22
C ILE A 689 6.44 -23.40 -0.38
N SER A 690 5.17 -23.35 -0.81
CA SER A 690 4.15 -22.52 -0.17
C SER A 690 3.32 -23.24 0.91
N ASP A 691 2.35 -24.03 0.47
CA ASP A 691 1.16 -24.46 1.21
C ASP A 691 1.05 -25.99 1.27
N HIS A 692 1.90 -26.69 0.51
CA HIS A 692 1.96 -28.13 0.46
C HIS A 692 0.63 -28.78 0.10
N ASP A 693 -0.17 -28.16 -0.79
CA ASP A 693 -1.45 -28.71 -1.25
C ASP A 693 -1.24 -30.06 -1.97
N LEU A 694 -1.50 -31.13 -1.22
CA LEU A 694 -1.34 -32.51 -1.68
C LEU A 694 -2.28 -32.86 -2.82
N GLY A 695 -3.43 -32.20 -2.90
CA GLY A 695 -4.46 -32.37 -3.94
C GLY A 695 -3.99 -31.80 -5.27
N LEU A 696 -3.58 -30.53 -5.27
CA LEU A 696 -3.01 -29.87 -6.46
C LEU A 696 -1.77 -30.62 -6.95
N MET A 697 -0.84 -30.96 -6.04
CA MET A 697 0.34 -31.77 -6.39
C MET A 697 -0.05 -33.12 -7.02
N LYS A 698 -0.99 -33.84 -6.42
CA LYS A 698 -1.48 -35.12 -6.96
C LYS A 698 -2.03 -34.94 -8.37
N GLN A 699 -2.84 -33.91 -8.60
CA GLN A 699 -3.39 -33.63 -9.93
C GLN A 699 -2.28 -33.33 -10.93
N ALA A 700 -1.30 -32.49 -10.59
CA ALA A 700 -0.17 -32.19 -11.46
C ALA A 700 0.61 -33.46 -11.86
N TYR A 701 0.88 -34.37 -10.91
CA TYR A 701 1.53 -35.65 -11.21
C TYR A 701 0.70 -36.55 -12.14
N LEU A 702 -0.63 -36.59 -11.96
CA LEU A 702 -1.52 -37.35 -12.85
C LEU A 702 -1.52 -36.78 -14.27
N GLU A 703 -1.59 -35.45 -14.42
CA GLU A 703 -1.52 -34.80 -15.72
C GLU A 703 -0.17 -35.06 -16.43
N MET A 704 0.94 -35.01 -15.69
CA MET A 704 2.26 -35.36 -16.22
C MET A 704 2.32 -36.82 -16.68
N ALA A 705 1.75 -37.76 -15.93
CA ALA A 705 1.70 -39.16 -16.32
C ALA A 705 0.93 -39.35 -17.64
N LEU A 706 -0.18 -38.64 -17.83
CA LEU A 706 -0.97 -38.69 -19.07
C LEU A 706 -0.17 -38.18 -20.29
N VAL A 707 0.60 -37.10 -20.13
CA VAL A 707 1.50 -36.58 -21.19
C VAL A 707 2.58 -37.59 -21.56
N LEU A 708 3.16 -38.26 -20.56
CA LEU A 708 4.24 -39.23 -20.79
C LEU A 708 3.71 -40.50 -21.48
N ILE A 709 2.52 -40.99 -21.09
CA ILE A 709 1.89 -42.16 -21.71
C ILE A 709 1.51 -41.86 -23.17
N SER A 710 0.94 -40.68 -23.46
CA SER A 710 0.59 -40.31 -24.83
C SER A 710 1.83 -40.23 -25.73
N ASN A 711 2.93 -39.68 -25.21
CA ASN A 711 4.21 -39.63 -25.93
C ASN A 711 4.83 -41.03 -26.12
N ALA A 712 4.79 -41.89 -25.10
CA ALA A 712 5.26 -43.28 -25.19
C ALA A 712 4.49 -44.10 -26.24
N ASN A 713 3.19 -43.87 -26.39
CA ASN A 713 2.36 -44.54 -27.40
C ASN A 713 2.66 -44.05 -28.84
N THR A 714 3.25 -42.87 -29.01
CA THR A 714 3.72 -42.38 -30.33
C THR A 714 5.10 -42.91 -30.71
N LEU A 715 5.89 -43.38 -29.75
CA LEU A 715 7.14 -44.10 -29.97
C LEU A 715 6.82 -45.56 -30.30
N LYS A 716 6.71 -45.89 -31.59
CA LYS A 716 6.64 -47.31 -32.02
C LYS A 716 7.78 -48.10 -31.38
N PRO A 717 7.53 -49.30 -30.83
CA PRO A 717 8.61 -50.12 -30.29
C PRO A 717 9.67 -50.34 -31.37
N PRO A 718 10.96 -50.37 -31.02
CA PRO A 718 11.99 -50.73 -31.97
C PRO A 718 11.63 -52.10 -32.54
N LYS A 719 11.52 -52.19 -33.87
CA LYS A 719 11.39 -53.48 -34.55
C LYS A 719 12.48 -54.38 -33.98
N THR A 720 12.07 -55.44 -33.29
CA THR A 720 12.94 -56.56 -32.97
C THR A 720 13.68 -56.96 -34.24
N PRO A 721 15.01 -57.15 -34.22
CA PRO A 721 15.71 -57.66 -35.39
C PRO A 721 15.14 -59.04 -35.69
N ASP A 722 14.38 -59.13 -36.78
CA ASP A 722 13.96 -60.39 -37.38
C ASP A 722 15.21 -61.27 -37.54
N GLN A 723 15.06 -62.52 -37.11
CA GLN A 723 16.02 -63.58 -37.36
C GLN A 723 16.33 -63.62 -38.87
N ALA A 724 17.60 -63.44 -39.21
CA ALA A 724 18.07 -63.62 -40.57
C ALA A 724 17.89 -65.09 -41.00
N PRO A 725 17.33 -65.37 -42.19
CA PRO A 725 17.36 -66.71 -42.75
C PRO A 725 18.80 -67.08 -43.13
N ARG A 726 19.18 -68.33 -42.84
CA ARG A 726 20.43 -68.96 -43.29
C ARG A 726 20.62 -68.79 -44.79
N ALA A 727 21.76 -68.24 -45.21
CA ALA A 727 22.32 -68.54 -46.52
C ALA A 727 23.86 -68.51 -46.45
N THR A 728 24.40 -69.50 -47.15
CA THR A 728 25.78 -69.99 -47.29
C THR A 728 26.78 -68.96 -47.83
N GLU A 729 28.01 -69.05 -47.33
CA GLU A 729 29.26 -68.53 -47.90
C GLU A 729 29.40 -69.03 -49.36
N THR A 730 29.85 -68.26 -50.37
CA THR A 730 31.25 -67.89 -50.68
C THR A 730 31.29 -67.12 -52.04
N PRO A 731 32.43 -66.57 -52.54
CA PRO A 731 32.55 -65.13 -52.82
C PRO A 731 32.88 -64.76 -54.30
N SER A 732 32.91 -63.46 -54.62
CA SER A 732 34.07 -62.77 -55.26
C SER A 732 33.72 -61.54 -56.11
N SER A 733 34.68 -60.62 -56.10
CA SER A 733 35.09 -59.66 -57.14
C SER A 733 34.72 -58.17 -56.99
N LEU A 734 35.77 -57.38 -57.22
CA LEU A 734 35.94 -55.93 -57.13
C LEU A 734 35.38 -55.21 -58.37
N ARG A 735 34.83 -53.99 -58.24
CA ARG A 735 35.38 -52.78 -58.91
C ARG A 735 34.67 -51.47 -58.53
N GLU A 736 35.46 -50.41 -58.68
CA GLU A 736 35.35 -49.02 -58.25
C GLU A 736 34.26 -48.16 -58.94
N GLY A 737 33.89 -47.05 -58.28
CA GLY A 737 33.13 -45.96 -58.90
C GLY A 737 32.88 -44.72 -58.01
N ARG A 738 33.91 -43.86 -57.87
CA ARG A 738 33.91 -42.40 -57.61
C ARG A 738 32.87 -41.74 -56.66
N LYS A 739 33.38 -41.23 -55.54
CA LYS A 739 32.77 -40.23 -54.64
C LYS A 739 32.88 -38.81 -55.21
N ILE A 740 31.81 -38.01 -55.09
CA ILE A 740 31.88 -36.54 -55.00
C ILE A 740 31.08 -36.08 -53.76
N SER A 741 31.67 -35.10 -53.08
CA SER A 741 31.49 -34.61 -51.71
C SER A 741 30.12 -33.95 -51.39
N LYS A 742 29.52 -34.35 -50.25
CA LYS A 742 28.62 -33.52 -49.41
C LYS A 742 29.10 -33.56 -47.95
N LYS A 743 30.22 -32.90 -47.66
CA LYS A 743 30.84 -32.90 -46.32
C LYS A 743 30.28 -31.82 -45.36
N GLY A 744 29.35 -30.97 -45.83
CA GLY A 744 28.70 -29.93 -45.02
C GLY A 744 27.39 -30.37 -44.34
N SER A 745 26.49 -31.06 -45.06
CA SER A 745 25.16 -31.39 -44.51
C SER A 745 25.16 -32.53 -43.50
N ALA A 746 26.18 -33.38 -43.52
CA ALA A 746 26.32 -34.49 -42.58
C ALA A 746 26.68 -33.98 -41.17
N LYS A 747 27.54 -32.95 -41.07
CA LYS A 747 27.99 -32.41 -39.78
C LYS A 747 26.91 -31.58 -39.08
N GLU A 748 26.11 -30.84 -39.86
CA GLU A 748 24.92 -30.13 -39.38
C GLU A 748 23.85 -31.12 -38.89
N LYS A 749 23.62 -32.19 -39.65
CA LYS A 749 22.67 -33.25 -39.30
C LYS A 749 23.14 -34.03 -38.06
N ASP A 750 24.41 -34.40 -37.97
CA ASP A 750 24.98 -35.09 -36.80
C ASP A 750 24.93 -34.22 -35.55
N ARG A 751 25.13 -32.90 -35.68
CA ARG A 751 25.00 -31.96 -34.56
C ARG A 751 23.55 -31.85 -34.10
N LYS A 752 22.59 -31.76 -35.03
CA LYS A 752 21.15 -31.70 -34.72
C LYS A 752 20.63 -33.03 -34.16
N ASP A 753 21.14 -34.15 -34.65
CA ASP A 753 20.85 -35.50 -34.15
C ASP A 753 21.47 -35.74 -32.77
N LYS A 754 22.65 -35.17 -32.50
CA LYS A 754 23.29 -35.17 -31.17
C LYS A 754 22.50 -34.31 -30.18
N GLU A 755 22.08 -33.12 -30.57
CA GLU A 755 21.26 -32.22 -29.75
C GLU A 755 19.88 -32.85 -29.44
N ASN A 756 19.24 -33.48 -30.43
CA ASN A 756 18.00 -34.25 -30.20
C ASN A 756 18.22 -35.47 -29.29
N ARG A 757 19.37 -36.16 -29.40
CA ARG A 757 19.72 -37.25 -28.48
C ARG A 757 19.95 -36.76 -27.06
N GLU A 758 20.58 -35.60 -26.88
CA GLU A 758 20.80 -35.01 -25.56
C GLU A 758 19.48 -34.56 -24.93
N LYS A 759 18.60 -33.89 -25.69
CA LYS A 759 17.24 -33.55 -25.26
C LYS A 759 16.40 -34.79 -24.90
N ASN A 760 16.49 -35.86 -25.68
CA ASN A 760 15.81 -37.12 -25.36
C ASN A 760 16.37 -37.81 -24.12
N LYS A 761 17.69 -37.71 -23.86
CA LYS A 761 18.30 -38.26 -22.65
C LYS A 761 17.92 -37.47 -21.40
N GLU A 762 17.82 -36.15 -21.53
CA GLU A 762 17.36 -35.27 -20.46
C GLU A 762 15.88 -35.53 -20.14
N LEU A 763 15.04 -35.65 -21.18
CA LEU A 763 13.65 -36.06 -21.06
C LEU A 763 13.52 -37.45 -20.38
N GLU A 764 14.34 -38.43 -20.77
CA GLU A 764 14.34 -39.76 -20.11
C GLU A 764 14.76 -39.68 -18.64
N LYS A 765 15.68 -38.78 -18.28
CA LYS A 765 16.14 -38.57 -16.91
C LYS A 765 15.01 -37.96 -16.08
N GLU A 766 14.37 -36.92 -16.59
CA GLU A 766 13.18 -36.28 -16.00
C GLU A 766 12.03 -37.28 -15.85
N MET A 767 11.80 -38.12 -16.86
CA MET A 767 10.80 -39.18 -16.87
C MET A 767 11.08 -40.23 -15.80
N ARG A 768 12.35 -40.63 -15.59
CA ARG A 768 12.73 -41.56 -14.51
C ARG A 768 12.55 -40.94 -13.13
N THR A 769 12.86 -39.66 -12.95
CA THR A 769 12.61 -38.96 -11.68
C THR A 769 11.12 -38.80 -11.38
N ALA A 770 10.30 -38.47 -12.38
CA ALA A 770 8.85 -38.38 -12.23
C ALA A 770 8.22 -39.75 -11.92
N LEU A 771 8.64 -40.80 -12.63
CA LEU A 771 8.19 -42.17 -12.36
C LEU A 771 8.66 -42.71 -11.01
N ALA A 772 9.86 -42.35 -10.56
CA ALA A 772 10.34 -42.68 -9.22
C ALA A 772 9.49 -41.97 -8.14
N ALA A 773 9.18 -40.69 -8.32
CA ALA A 773 8.31 -39.94 -7.41
C ALA A 773 6.88 -40.52 -7.34
N ILE A 774 6.32 -40.91 -8.49
CA ILE A 774 5.01 -41.58 -8.57
C ILE A 774 5.03 -42.93 -7.85
N ARG A 775 6.08 -43.74 -8.02
CA ARG A 775 6.22 -45.05 -7.33
C ARG A 775 6.43 -44.91 -5.82
N CYS A 776 7.21 -43.93 -5.38
CA CYS A 776 7.41 -43.67 -3.94
C CYS A 776 6.09 -43.29 -3.24
N ARG A 777 5.19 -42.54 -3.91
CA ARG A 777 3.84 -42.27 -3.38
C ARG A 777 2.92 -43.49 -3.41
N GLY A 778 3.01 -44.34 -4.44
CA GLY A 778 2.23 -45.59 -4.52
C GLY A 778 2.49 -46.56 -3.37
N CYS A 779 3.70 -46.57 -2.81
CA CYS A 779 4.02 -47.35 -1.61
C CYS A 779 3.63 -46.67 -0.29
N GLY A 780 3.46 -45.35 -0.26
CA GLY A 780 3.05 -44.61 0.95
C GLY A 780 1.56 -44.70 1.28
N VAL A 781 0.69 -44.92 0.28
CA VAL A 781 -0.78 -44.97 0.47
C VAL A 781 -1.28 -46.32 1.00
N LEU A 782 -0.44 -47.37 0.99
CA LEU A 782 -0.77 -48.67 1.58
C LEU A 782 -0.24 -48.85 3.02
N GLY A 783 0.47 -47.86 3.57
CA GLY A 783 1.07 -47.92 4.91
C GLY A 783 0.37 -47.08 5.99
N SER A 784 -0.69 -46.34 5.63
CA SER A 784 -1.46 -45.51 6.56
C SER A 784 -2.94 -45.55 6.18
N VAL A 785 -3.56 -46.70 6.44
CA VAL A 785 -5.01 -46.81 6.69
C VAL A 785 -5.19 -46.91 8.20
#